data_AF-A0A139LIL4-F1
#
_entry.id   AF-A0A139LIL4-F1
#
_cell.length_a   1.000
_cell.length_b   1.000
_cell.length_c   1.000
_cell.angle_alpha   90.00
_cell.angle_beta   90.00
_cell.angle_gamma   90.00
#
_symmetry.space_group_name_H-M   'P 1'
#
loop_
_entity.id
_entity.type
_entity.pdbx_description
1 polymer ?
#
loop_
_entity_poly.entity_id
_entity_poly.type
_entity_poly.pdbx_seq_one_letter_code
_entity_poly.pdbx_strand_id
1 'polypeptide(L)'
;MKRFNWLLLGVFACLLGFSGKTYAQAAENLNKVVQPPYNCYGRLADGCPNAEKLGLKVGVQFYTLHKYTFFEGIDLTRALGLHYIEATIGARISNESDQAIYAGMPREWMERIKRKLAESGVKCQSIYYWMDGSGNGFEEVVKFCKEMGWMIVTDPRRADKGGKPVSFYEEILKKYGVRMVFTNHPKAASYWNPDFTVEDTESYSELIGASVDFGHYMRGGFDACDIARRYMDIGKMYHFHLRDVSEIGPHGLDVPLGAGQGRMSELFQLLADREVKPLMMMEYEHDFDNPMPYLIESVNYINRLCGKIIEEQRQKAQMGTPIRLNASAAQFSADMHLEGKNKEEATVHGWNSPDQRISWNTQLKPGNYQVFIRYAQPYASSAMTLEADGQELAAIFEPSFTWYDYHTSEVGILKIVRGGEVTITLRGIQNGIKRDKEGKLKADEALPDVHYIELVPTSLAATSQQTNILSQFKGVPLFDGKSFAGWEGNDGESSMKHFRIEKRAIVGGCMTEDLNHNQFVRTVKQYKNFELRLKYKVKAMDESYNGGIQFRSIPSTISGRSFEMVGYQADIISWKKGALYDEQRRWDFLGMQLGRVENYKADAWNEYIIRCEGPRVRIWLNGVKTTDYIEPYTDSPFEGIGTIAQEGYIALQIHEGKASEVWYKDILIEELK
;
A
#
# COMPACT_ATOMS: atom_id res chain seq x y z
N MET A 1 7.62 18.95 -59.00
CA MET A 1 8.78 19.63 -58.35
C MET A 1 8.22 20.79 -57.53
N LYS A 2 8.01 20.58 -56.23
CA LYS A 2 8.81 21.18 -55.14
C LYS A 2 9.03 22.69 -55.28
N ARG A 3 8.44 23.47 -54.36
CA ARG A 3 9.20 24.28 -53.37
C ARG A 3 8.29 25.04 -52.37
N PHE A 4 8.75 25.00 -51.11
CA PHE A 4 8.52 25.95 -49.98
C PHE A 4 7.12 25.95 -49.33
N ASN A 5 6.95 26.04 -48.01
CA ASN A 5 7.83 26.58 -46.95
C ASN A 5 7.53 25.99 -45.55
N TRP A 6 8.44 26.25 -44.62
CA TRP A 6 8.55 25.78 -43.22
C TRP A 6 7.81 26.64 -42.17
N LEU A 7 7.90 26.18 -40.90
CA LEU A 7 7.57 26.79 -39.58
C LEU A 7 6.14 26.48 -39.06
N LEU A 8 5.90 26.03 -37.82
CA LEU A 8 6.55 26.26 -36.52
C LEU A 8 6.35 25.09 -35.52
N LEU A 9 7.30 25.00 -34.57
CA LEU A 9 7.34 24.40 -33.22
C LEU A 9 6.01 23.94 -32.58
N GLY A 10 5.92 22.90 -31.74
CA GLY A 10 6.89 22.41 -30.76
C GLY A 10 6.53 22.87 -29.34
N VAL A 11 5.97 21.93 -28.54
CA VAL A 11 5.99 21.81 -27.07
C VAL A 11 4.82 22.38 -26.21
N PHE A 12 4.27 21.47 -25.38
CA PHE A 12 3.44 21.57 -24.15
C PHE A 12 1.92 21.80 -24.26
N ALA A 13 1.14 20.73 -24.05
CA ALA A 13 0.33 20.54 -22.83
C ALA A 13 -0.43 19.18 -22.86
N CYS A 14 -0.12 18.31 -21.90
CA CYS A 14 -1.03 17.28 -21.44
C CYS A 14 -2.28 17.93 -20.84
N LEU A 15 -3.47 17.48 -21.27
CA LEU A 15 -4.62 17.11 -20.41
C LEU A 15 -5.87 16.94 -21.29
N LEU A 16 -6.60 15.85 -21.00
CA LEU A 16 -7.98 15.56 -21.42
C LEU A 16 -8.19 15.18 -22.90
N GLY A 17 -8.28 13.86 -23.11
CA GLY A 17 -8.69 13.29 -24.39
C GLY A 17 -8.74 11.77 -24.38
N PHE A 18 -9.40 11.16 -23.38
CA PHE A 18 -9.90 9.79 -23.54
C PHE A 18 -11.00 9.82 -24.63
N SER A 19 -10.60 9.74 -25.89
CA SER A 19 -11.52 9.47 -26.98
C SER A 19 -11.67 7.96 -27.13
N GLY A 20 -12.90 7.50 -26.90
CA GLY A 20 -13.28 6.11 -26.97
C GLY A 20 -12.89 5.49 -28.31
N LYS A 21 -12.09 4.42 -28.24
CA LYS A 21 -12.14 3.39 -29.27
C LYS A 21 -13.43 2.64 -29.07
N THR A 22 -14.32 2.74 -30.05
CA THR A 22 -15.64 2.11 -30.07
C THR A 22 -15.49 0.59 -29.98
N TYR A 23 -16.18 -0.01 -29.01
CA TYR A 23 -16.25 -1.46 -28.77
C TYR A 23 -16.68 -2.28 -30.01
N ALA A 24 -17.26 -1.63 -31.03
CA ALA A 24 -17.64 -2.26 -32.30
C ALA A 24 -16.45 -2.65 -33.21
N GLN A 25 -15.33 -1.93 -33.18
CA GLN A 25 -14.16 -2.25 -34.03
C GLN A 25 -13.24 -3.33 -33.44
N ALA A 26 -13.35 -3.62 -32.14
CA ALA A 26 -12.72 -4.79 -31.53
C ALA A 26 -13.54 -6.09 -31.75
N ALA A 27 -14.87 -5.96 -31.85
CA ALA A 27 -15.77 -7.07 -32.14
C ALA A 27 -15.61 -7.62 -33.57
N GLU A 28 -15.36 -6.76 -34.57
CA GLU A 28 -15.10 -7.20 -35.96
C GLU A 28 -13.80 -8.02 -36.13
N ASN A 29 -12.82 -7.84 -35.24
CA ASN A 29 -11.59 -8.65 -35.25
C ASN A 29 -11.74 -9.99 -34.53
N LEU A 30 -12.69 -10.15 -33.60
CA LEU A 30 -12.94 -11.42 -32.90
C LEU A 30 -13.68 -12.45 -33.78
N ASN A 31 -14.60 -11.99 -34.65
CA ASN A 31 -15.26 -12.86 -35.63
C ASN A 31 -14.29 -13.53 -36.63
N LYS A 32 -13.05 -13.05 -36.73
CA LYS A 32 -12.00 -13.62 -37.58
C LYS A 32 -11.00 -14.52 -36.85
N VAL A 33 -10.97 -14.53 -35.50
CA VAL A 33 -9.87 -15.17 -34.75
C VAL A 33 -10.17 -16.63 -34.38
N VAL A 34 -11.43 -17.05 -34.27
CA VAL A 34 -11.77 -18.38 -33.75
C VAL A 34 -12.81 -19.06 -34.64
N GLN A 35 -12.36 -19.73 -35.70
CA GLN A 35 -13.19 -20.60 -36.55
C GLN A 35 -12.61 -22.03 -36.50
N PRO A 36 -13.44 -23.09 -36.48
CA PRO A 36 -12.95 -24.47 -36.45
C PRO A 36 -12.01 -24.80 -37.63
N PRO A 37 -11.04 -25.72 -37.45
CA PRO A 37 -10.83 -26.53 -36.26
C PRO A 37 -9.98 -25.82 -35.19
N TYR A 38 -10.43 -25.88 -33.94
CA TYR A 38 -9.76 -25.21 -32.81
C TYR A 38 -8.40 -25.82 -32.43
N ASN A 39 -8.06 -26.94 -33.06
CA ASN A 39 -6.88 -27.77 -32.86
C ASN A 39 -5.58 -27.05 -33.25
N CYS A 40 -5.65 -25.96 -34.04
CA CYS A 40 -4.51 -25.21 -34.55
C CYS A 40 -4.21 -23.89 -33.84
N TYR A 41 -5.02 -23.47 -32.87
CA TYR A 41 -4.73 -22.23 -32.13
C TYR A 41 -3.74 -22.51 -31.00
N GLY A 42 -2.70 -21.69 -30.90
CA GLY A 42 -1.84 -21.61 -29.72
C GLY A 42 -2.65 -21.22 -28.47
N ARG A 43 -1.96 -21.03 -27.33
CA ARG A 43 -2.62 -20.61 -26.09
C ARG A 43 -3.33 -19.26 -26.28
N LEU A 44 -4.62 -19.19 -25.94
CA LEU A 44 -5.44 -17.97 -25.90
C LEU A 44 -5.27 -17.20 -24.59
N ALA A 45 -4.87 -17.91 -23.53
CA ALA A 45 -4.43 -17.35 -22.25
C ALA A 45 -3.36 -18.26 -21.62
N ASP A 46 -2.60 -17.74 -20.67
CA ASP A 46 -1.52 -18.47 -20.01
C ASP A 46 -2.00 -19.43 -18.89
N GLY A 47 -3.31 -19.56 -18.70
CA GLY A 47 -3.90 -20.33 -17.60
C GLY A 47 -3.79 -19.63 -16.25
N CYS A 48 -3.85 -20.43 -15.17
CA CYS A 48 -3.81 -19.94 -13.79
C CYS A 48 -2.64 -20.53 -12.97
N PRO A 49 -1.37 -20.43 -13.42
CA PRO A 49 -0.23 -21.04 -12.71
C PRO A 49 -0.04 -20.52 -11.28
N ASN A 50 -0.44 -19.29 -10.97
CA ASN A 50 -0.41 -18.80 -9.59
C ASN A 50 -1.53 -19.39 -8.73
N ALA A 51 -2.72 -19.62 -9.29
CA ALA A 51 -3.78 -20.33 -8.55
C ALA A 51 -3.34 -21.78 -8.23
N GLU A 52 -2.66 -22.43 -9.18
CA GLU A 52 -2.09 -23.77 -8.99
C GLU A 52 -1.03 -23.82 -7.89
N LYS A 53 -0.18 -22.79 -7.76
CA LYS A 53 0.78 -22.67 -6.65
C LYS A 53 0.09 -22.57 -5.29
N LEU A 54 -1.10 -21.96 -5.21
CA LEU A 54 -1.95 -21.95 -4.01
C LEU A 54 -2.70 -23.28 -3.82
N GLY A 55 -2.58 -24.22 -4.75
CA GLY A 55 -3.29 -25.50 -4.75
C GLY A 55 -4.75 -25.39 -5.21
N LEU A 56 -5.17 -24.24 -5.75
CA LEU A 56 -6.49 -24.04 -6.32
C LEU A 56 -6.58 -24.70 -7.69
N LYS A 57 -7.72 -25.34 -7.96
CA LYS A 57 -8.02 -25.97 -9.25
C LYS A 57 -9.05 -25.14 -9.98
N VAL A 58 -8.62 -24.43 -11.02
CA VAL A 58 -9.47 -23.54 -11.82
C VAL A 58 -9.82 -24.22 -13.14
N GLY A 59 -11.10 -24.25 -13.46
CA GLY A 59 -11.64 -24.86 -14.66
C GLY A 59 -12.83 -24.11 -15.23
N VAL A 60 -13.45 -24.72 -16.24
CA VAL A 60 -14.66 -24.21 -16.90
C VAL A 60 -15.83 -25.14 -16.61
N GLN A 61 -16.95 -24.57 -16.20
CA GLN A 61 -18.24 -25.25 -16.19
C GLN A 61 -18.75 -25.34 -17.64
N PHE A 62 -18.93 -26.56 -18.15
CA PHE A 62 -19.21 -26.80 -19.58
C PHE A 62 -20.47 -26.12 -20.11
N TYR A 63 -21.47 -25.83 -19.28
CA TYR A 63 -22.68 -25.11 -19.66
C TYR A 63 -22.40 -23.73 -20.26
N THR A 64 -21.29 -23.08 -19.86
CA THR A 64 -20.74 -21.88 -20.54
C THR A 64 -20.55 -22.09 -22.04
N LEU A 65 -20.22 -23.33 -22.42
CA LEU A 65 -19.89 -23.76 -23.78
C LEU A 65 -20.95 -24.71 -24.34
N HIS A 66 -22.20 -24.68 -23.86
CA HIS A 66 -23.23 -25.65 -24.26
C HIS A 66 -23.60 -25.61 -25.76
N LYS A 67 -23.27 -24.53 -26.48
CA LYS A 67 -23.39 -24.45 -27.95
C LYS A 67 -22.34 -25.26 -28.70
N TYR A 68 -21.28 -25.68 -28.00
CA TYR A 68 -20.23 -26.56 -28.49
C TYR A 68 -20.47 -28.00 -28.01
N THR A 69 -19.74 -28.94 -28.58
CA THR A 69 -19.67 -30.31 -28.06
C THR A 69 -18.74 -30.40 -26.86
N PHE A 70 -18.90 -31.41 -26.02
CA PHE A 70 -18.02 -31.61 -24.86
C PHE A 70 -16.55 -31.76 -25.28
N PHE A 71 -16.27 -32.40 -26.41
CA PHE A 71 -14.91 -32.52 -26.96
C PHE A 71 -14.32 -31.17 -27.36
N GLU A 72 -15.11 -30.29 -27.99
CA GLU A 72 -14.69 -28.92 -28.29
C GLU A 72 -14.53 -28.10 -27.00
N GLY A 73 -15.40 -28.30 -25.99
CA GLY A 73 -15.27 -27.67 -24.68
C GLY A 73 -13.97 -28.04 -23.97
N ILE A 74 -13.53 -29.30 -24.07
CA ILE A 74 -12.21 -29.76 -23.60
C ILE A 74 -11.08 -29.01 -24.31
N ASP A 75 -11.17 -28.86 -25.65
CA ASP A 75 -10.15 -28.16 -26.42
C ASP A 75 -10.10 -26.67 -26.12
N LEU A 76 -11.25 -26.01 -25.93
CA LEU A 76 -11.34 -24.60 -25.54
C LEU A 76 -10.82 -24.38 -24.12
N THR A 77 -11.11 -25.28 -23.19
CA THR A 77 -10.54 -25.27 -21.83
C THR A 77 -9.01 -25.34 -21.89
N ARG A 78 -8.46 -26.25 -22.71
CA ARG A 78 -7.01 -26.35 -22.94
C ARG A 78 -6.46 -25.07 -23.58
N ALA A 79 -7.18 -24.46 -24.52
CA ALA A 79 -6.78 -23.22 -25.19
C ALA A 79 -6.69 -22.03 -24.22
N LEU A 80 -7.52 -22.00 -23.16
CA LEU A 80 -7.41 -21.04 -22.06
C LEU A 80 -6.22 -21.29 -21.13
N GLY A 81 -5.45 -22.36 -21.36
CA GLY A 81 -4.35 -22.79 -20.49
C GLY A 81 -4.83 -23.43 -19.18
N LEU A 82 -6.11 -23.83 -19.10
CA LEU A 82 -6.68 -24.46 -17.91
C LEU A 82 -6.59 -25.99 -18.00
N HIS A 83 -6.61 -26.63 -16.84
CA HIS A 83 -6.44 -28.08 -16.70
C HIS A 83 -7.68 -28.81 -16.19
N TYR A 84 -8.78 -28.10 -15.97
CA TYR A 84 -9.99 -28.66 -15.38
C TYR A 84 -11.24 -28.23 -16.15
N ILE A 85 -12.18 -29.16 -16.31
CA ILE A 85 -13.51 -28.91 -16.86
C ILE A 85 -14.55 -29.65 -16.02
N GLU A 86 -15.72 -29.05 -15.81
CA GLU A 86 -16.88 -29.73 -15.26
C GLU A 86 -17.82 -30.15 -16.38
N ALA A 87 -18.29 -31.40 -16.36
CA ALA A 87 -19.29 -31.87 -17.30
C ALA A 87 -20.71 -31.40 -16.92
N THR A 88 -21.61 -31.38 -17.89
CA THR A 88 -23.03 -31.15 -17.65
C THR A 88 -23.81 -32.33 -18.20
N ILE A 89 -24.78 -32.85 -17.44
CA ILE A 89 -25.70 -33.87 -17.95
C ILE A 89 -26.38 -33.38 -19.24
N GLY A 90 -26.50 -34.26 -20.24
CA GLY A 90 -27.12 -33.96 -21.53
C GLY A 90 -26.18 -33.26 -22.53
N ALA A 91 -24.94 -32.94 -22.13
CA ALA A 91 -23.94 -32.38 -23.05
C ALA A 91 -23.68 -33.32 -24.24
N ARG A 92 -23.85 -32.82 -25.47
CA ARG A 92 -23.50 -33.55 -26.69
C ARG A 92 -22.00 -33.79 -26.73
N ILE A 93 -21.57 -35.05 -26.89
CA ILE A 93 -20.17 -35.43 -26.68
C ILE A 93 -19.27 -34.95 -27.83
N SER A 94 -19.71 -35.14 -29.08
CA SER A 94 -18.93 -34.82 -30.28
C SER A 94 -19.84 -34.53 -31.47
N ASN A 95 -19.29 -33.98 -32.56
CA ASN A 95 -20.05 -33.73 -33.79
C ASN A 95 -20.30 -34.99 -34.64
N GLU A 96 -19.68 -36.12 -34.28
CA GLU A 96 -19.78 -37.39 -35.01
C GLU A 96 -21.00 -38.22 -34.61
N SER A 97 -21.72 -37.82 -33.55
CA SER A 97 -22.83 -38.58 -32.98
C SER A 97 -23.74 -37.72 -32.12
N ASP A 98 -25.01 -38.13 -32.00
CA ASP A 98 -25.99 -37.52 -31.11
C ASP A 98 -25.88 -38.01 -29.65
N GLN A 99 -24.83 -38.76 -29.32
CA GLN A 99 -24.60 -39.25 -27.97
C GLN A 99 -24.30 -38.11 -27.01
N ALA A 100 -24.93 -38.19 -25.83
CA ALA A 100 -24.85 -37.20 -24.77
C ALA A 100 -24.31 -37.82 -23.48
N ILE A 101 -23.89 -36.98 -22.53
CA ILE A 101 -23.43 -37.42 -21.21
C ILE A 101 -24.64 -37.71 -20.30
N TYR A 102 -24.80 -38.95 -19.87
CA TYR A 102 -25.84 -39.35 -18.90
C TYR A 102 -25.46 -40.65 -18.18
N ALA A 103 -26.07 -40.91 -17.01
CA ALA A 103 -25.85 -42.17 -16.30
C ALA A 103 -26.42 -43.35 -17.10
N GLY A 104 -25.57 -44.33 -17.42
CA GLY A 104 -25.93 -45.48 -18.26
C GLY A 104 -25.60 -45.31 -19.74
N MET A 105 -24.86 -44.26 -20.12
CA MET A 105 -24.31 -44.13 -21.48
C MET A 105 -23.39 -45.32 -21.86
N PRO A 106 -23.26 -45.65 -23.16
CA PRO A 106 -22.46 -46.80 -23.58
C PRO A 106 -21.00 -46.68 -23.13
N ARG A 107 -20.41 -47.79 -22.69
CA ARG A 107 -19.04 -47.84 -22.16
C ARG A 107 -17.99 -47.30 -23.14
N GLU A 108 -18.17 -47.56 -24.42
CA GLU A 108 -17.32 -47.02 -25.49
C GLU A 108 -17.21 -45.49 -25.40
N TRP A 109 -18.33 -44.79 -25.16
CA TRP A 109 -18.34 -43.33 -25.07
C TRP A 109 -17.70 -42.81 -23.78
N MET A 110 -17.85 -43.53 -22.66
CA MET A 110 -17.10 -43.23 -21.44
C MET A 110 -15.58 -43.34 -21.69
N GLU A 111 -15.14 -44.39 -22.37
CA GLU A 111 -13.73 -44.59 -22.72
C GLU A 111 -13.22 -43.54 -23.71
N ARG A 112 -14.04 -43.10 -24.67
CA ARG A 112 -13.72 -41.99 -25.58
C ARG A 112 -13.55 -40.67 -24.83
N ILE A 113 -14.44 -40.35 -23.88
CA ILE A 113 -14.30 -39.15 -23.02
C ILE A 113 -13.01 -39.23 -22.21
N LYS A 114 -12.76 -40.34 -21.52
CA LYS A 114 -11.53 -40.56 -20.74
C LYS A 114 -10.27 -40.37 -21.59
N ARG A 115 -10.28 -40.90 -22.83
CA ARG A 115 -9.17 -40.75 -23.79
C ARG A 115 -8.98 -39.31 -24.23
N LYS A 116 -10.05 -38.61 -24.62
CA LYS A 116 -9.98 -37.19 -25.04
C LYS A 116 -9.44 -36.28 -23.93
N LEU A 117 -9.86 -36.52 -22.68
CA LEU A 117 -9.33 -35.82 -21.50
C LEU A 117 -7.84 -36.11 -21.29
N ALA A 118 -7.43 -37.38 -21.39
CA ALA A 118 -6.03 -37.78 -21.26
C ALA A 118 -5.13 -37.18 -22.35
N GLU A 119 -5.58 -37.19 -23.61
CA GLU A 119 -4.85 -36.64 -24.76
C GLU A 119 -4.74 -35.11 -24.71
N SER A 120 -5.75 -34.42 -24.18
CA SER A 120 -5.74 -32.97 -24.06
C SER A 120 -4.95 -32.47 -22.85
N GLY A 121 -4.73 -33.33 -21.85
CA GLY A 121 -4.16 -32.95 -20.55
C GLY A 121 -5.15 -32.22 -19.64
N VAL A 122 -6.45 -32.19 -20.00
CA VAL A 122 -7.54 -31.62 -19.18
C VAL A 122 -8.18 -32.72 -18.34
N LYS A 123 -8.49 -32.43 -17.08
CA LYS A 123 -9.16 -33.34 -16.15
C LYS A 123 -10.61 -32.93 -15.97
N CYS A 124 -11.51 -33.89 -15.93
CA CYS A 124 -12.87 -33.67 -15.45
C CYS A 124 -12.99 -34.26 -14.03
N GLN A 125 -13.40 -33.44 -13.06
CA GLN A 125 -13.47 -33.83 -11.64
C GLN A 125 -14.89 -33.71 -11.07
N SER A 126 -15.80 -33.06 -11.78
CA SER A 126 -17.18 -32.84 -11.38
C SER A 126 -18.13 -32.94 -12.57
N ILE A 127 -19.39 -33.23 -12.28
CA ILE A 127 -20.50 -33.12 -13.23
C ILE A 127 -21.68 -32.42 -12.55
N TYR A 128 -22.23 -31.40 -13.19
CA TYR A 128 -23.56 -30.92 -12.84
C TYR A 128 -24.62 -31.91 -13.32
N TYR A 129 -25.40 -32.43 -12.38
CA TYR A 129 -26.42 -33.44 -12.63
C TYR A 129 -27.75 -33.01 -12.00
N TRP A 130 -28.69 -32.58 -12.83
CA TRP A 130 -30.04 -32.26 -12.37
C TRP A 130 -30.80 -33.51 -11.91
N MET A 131 -31.56 -33.39 -10.83
CA MET A 131 -32.35 -34.49 -10.25
C MET A 131 -33.75 -34.00 -9.89
N ASP A 132 -34.77 -34.83 -10.15
CA ASP A 132 -36.17 -34.53 -9.83
C ASP A 132 -36.49 -34.62 -8.32
N GLY A 133 -35.55 -35.13 -7.53
CA GLY A 133 -35.67 -35.33 -6.09
C GLY A 133 -36.37 -36.62 -5.67
N SER A 134 -36.83 -37.46 -6.61
CA SER A 134 -37.49 -38.74 -6.31
C SER A 134 -36.53 -39.78 -5.75
N GLY A 135 -35.22 -39.62 -5.99
CA GLY A 135 -34.17 -40.59 -5.68
C GLY A 135 -34.10 -41.75 -6.67
N ASN A 136 -35.01 -41.82 -7.65
CA ASN A 136 -35.00 -42.87 -8.66
C ASN A 136 -33.74 -42.76 -9.53
N GLY A 137 -33.02 -43.87 -9.69
CA GLY A 137 -31.79 -43.92 -10.49
C GLY A 137 -30.57 -43.25 -9.86
N PHE A 138 -30.66 -42.69 -8.64
CA PHE A 138 -29.52 -42.01 -8.01
C PHE A 138 -28.31 -42.92 -7.82
N GLU A 139 -28.52 -44.19 -7.42
CA GLU A 139 -27.40 -45.14 -7.29
C GLU A 139 -26.69 -45.41 -8.62
N GLU A 140 -27.41 -45.38 -9.74
CA GLU A 140 -26.80 -45.51 -11.08
C GLU A 140 -25.99 -44.27 -11.46
N VAL A 141 -26.45 -43.08 -11.07
CA VAL A 141 -25.66 -41.84 -11.18
C VAL A 141 -24.38 -41.93 -10.36
N VAL A 142 -24.45 -42.43 -9.13
CA VAL A 142 -23.28 -42.61 -8.25
C VAL A 142 -22.30 -43.62 -8.84
N LYS A 143 -22.77 -44.75 -9.37
CA LYS A 143 -21.90 -45.73 -10.07
C LYS A 143 -21.24 -45.13 -11.31
N PHE A 144 -22.00 -44.37 -12.11
CA PHE A 144 -21.46 -43.66 -13.28
C PHE A 144 -20.36 -42.68 -12.86
N CYS A 145 -20.62 -41.85 -11.85
CA CYS A 145 -19.65 -40.88 -11.34
C CYS A 145 -18.42 -41.57 -10.73
N LYS A 146 -18.60 -42.72 -10.06
CA LYS A 146 -17.48 -43.55 -9.58
C LYS A 146 -16.59 -44.03 -10.72
N GLU A 147 -17.19 -44.54 -11.79
CA GLU A 147 -16.49 -45.03 -12.97
C GLU A 147 -15.74 -43.90 -13.69
N MET A 148 -16.34 -42.72 -13.76
CA MET A 148 -15.72 -41.54 -14.39
C MET A 148 -14.71 -40.82 -13.47
N GLY A 149 -14.78 -41.05 -12.16
CA GLY A 149 -13.97 -40.36 -11.15
C GLY A 149 -14.44 -38.94 -10.87
N TRP A 150 -15.74 -38.68 -11.01
CA TRP A 150 -16.35 -37.35 -10.89
C TRP A 150 -17.13 -37.21 -9.58
N MET A 151 -17.10 -36.02 -8.99
CA MET A 151 -18.05 -35.63 -7.94
C MET A 151 -19.36 -35.14 -8.57
N ILE A 152 -20.45 -35.27 -7.82
CA ILE A 152 -21.78 -34.84 -8.25
C ILE A 152 -22.02 -33.41 -7.76
N VAL A 153 -22.30 -32.48 -8.66
CA VAL A 153 -22.78 -31.13 -8.34
C VAL A 153 -24.27 -31.09 -8.68
N THR A 154 -25.12 -30.73 -7.73
CA THR A 154 -26.57 -30.84 -7.93
C THR A 154 -27.34 -29.98 -6.95
N ASP A 155 -28.60 -29.69 -7.27
CA ASP A 155 -29.54 -28.92 -6.48
C ASP A 155 -30.77 -29.80 -6.13
N PRO A 156 -30.62 -30.79 -5.23
CA PRO A 156 -31.66 -31.78 -5.02
C PRO A 156 -32.93 -31.12 -4.48
N ARG A 157 -34.08 -31.78 -4.63
CA ARG A 157 -35.29 -31.33 -3.96
C ARG A 157 -35.16 -31.62 -2.46
N ARG A 158 -35.40 -30.62 -1.61
CA ARG A 158 -35.40 -30.81 -0.15
C ARG A 158 -36.55 -31.72 0.29
N ALA A 159 -36.37 -32.41 1.42
CA ALA A 159 -37.34 -33.37 1.95
C ALA A 159 -38.70 -32.73 2.28
N ASP A 160 -38.68 -31.54 2.88
CA ASP A 160 -39.86 -30.72 3.19
C ASP A 160 -40.64 -30.30 1.93
N LYS A 161 -39.96 -30.26 0.78
CA LYS A 161 -40.56 -29.98 -0.53
C LYS A 161 -40.93 -31.24 -1.30
N GLY A 162 -40.81 -32.43 -0.72
CA GLY A 162 -41.18 -33.71 -1.36
C GLY A 162 -40.02 -34.43 -2.06
N GLY A 163 -38.78 -34.04 -1.80
CA GLY A 163 -37.59 -34.80 -2.18
C GLY A 163 -37.18 -35.86 -1.14
N LYS A 164 -36.05 -36.53 -1.38
CA LYS A 164 -35.46 -37.45 -0.40
C LYS A 164 -34.65 -36.72 0.68
N PRO A 165 -34.61 -37.24 1.91
CA PRO A 165 -33.75 -36.70 2.96
C PRO A 165 -32.27 -36.89 2.61
N VAL A 166 -31.40 -36.04 3.14
CA VAL A 166 -29.96 -36.09 2.82
C VAL A 166 -29.32 -37.42 3.21
N SER A 167 -29.81 -38.06 4.27
CA SER A 167 -29.40 -39.41 4.70
C SER A 167 -29.56 -40.49 3.61
N PHE A 168 -30.60 -40.38 2.77
CA PHE A 168 -30.79 -41.30 1.63
C PHE A 168 -29.64 -41.19 0.63
N TYR A 169 -29.23 -39.97 0.29
CA TYR A 169 -28.11 -39.76 -0.63
C TYR A 169 -26.79 -40.21 0.04
N GLU A 170 -26.58 -39.86 1.30
CA GLU A 170 -25.35 -40.18 2.03
C GLU A 170 -25.07 -41.70 2.12
N GLU A 171 -26.09 -42.51 2.39
CA GLU A 171 -25.96 -43.96 2.48
C GLU A 171 -25.43 -44.56 1.17
N ILE A 172 -25.96 -44.09 0.04
CA ILE A 172 -25.55 -44.52 -1.30
C ILE A 172 -24.14 -44.00 -1.63
N LEU A 173 -23.85 -42.73 -1.33
CA LEU A 173 -22.54 -42.14 -1.57
C LEU A 173 -21.43 -42.87 -0.80
N LYS A 174 -21.68 -43.24 0.47
CA LYS A 174 -20.74 -43.99 1.32
C LYS A 174 -20.38 -45.35 0.73
N LYS A 175 -21.33 -46.05 0.11
CA LYS A 175 -21.10 -47.36 -0.53
C LYS A 175 -20.06 -47.31 -1.66
N TYR A 176 -19.98 -46.20 -2.38
CA TYR A 176 -19.11 -46.06 -3.55
C TYR A 176 -17.94 -45.07 -3.35
N GLY A 177 -17.97 -44.27 -2.27
CA GLY A 177 -16.98 -43.23 -1.99
C GLY A 177 -17.01 -42.11 -3.04
N VAL A 178 -18.20 -41.66 -3.42
CA VAL A 178 -18.41 -40.54 -4.35
C VAL A 178 -18.83 -39.32 -3.55
N ARG A 179 -18.31 -38.14 -3.90
CA ARG A 179 -18.72 -36.88 -3.27
C ARG A 179 -19.90 -36.26 -4.00
N MET A 180 -20.75 -35.58 -3.24
CA MET A 180 -21.87 -34.78 -3.72
C MET A 180 -21.82 -33.40 -3.08
N VAL A 181 -22.04 -32.35 -3.86
CA VAL A 181 -22.12 -30.98 -3.37
C VAL A 181 -23.44 -30.35 -3.78
N PHE A 182 -24.04 -29.61 -2.85
CA PHE A 182 -25.31 -28.94 -3.09
C PHE A 182 -25.05 -27.54 -3.64
N THR A 183 -25.51 -27.27 -4.86
CA THR A 183 -25.41 -25.95 -5.50
C THR A 183 -26.73 -25.20 -5.42
N ASN A 184 -26.65 -23.88 -5.43
CA ASN A 184 -27.80 -23.00 -5.37
C ASN A 184 -28.26 -22.55 -6.77
N HIS A 185 -29.57 -22.29 -6.86
CA HIS A 185 -30.23 -21.73 -8.05
C HIS A 185 -31.25 -20.68 -7.60
N PRO A 186 -31.88 -19.91 -8.52
CA PRO A 186 -32.89 -18.90 -8.16
C PRO A 186 -34.07 -19.46 -7.36
N LYS A 187 -34.89 -18.59 -6.76
CA LYS A 187 -35.96 -18.91 -5.78
C LYS A 187 -36.93 -20.06 -6.13
N ALA A 188 -37.06 -20.43 -7.40
CA ALA A 188 -37.83 -21.59 -7.82
C ALA A 188 -37.20 -22.93 -7.39
N ALA A 189 -35.88 -22.98 -7.20
CA ALA A 189 -35.15 -24.16 -6.75
C ALA A 189 -35.24 -24.37 -5.24
N SER A 190 -34.86 -25.56 -4.76
CA SER A 190 -34.95 -25.87 -3.33
C SER A 190 -33.87 -25.17 -2.51
N TYR A 191 -32.65 -25.04 -3.04
CA TYR A 191 -31.48 -24.46 -2.38
C TYR A 191 -31.21 -23.01 -2.79
N TRP A 192 -32.25 -22.16 -2.81
CA TRP A 192 -32.10 -20.73 -3.12
C TRP A 192 -31.65 -19.89 -1.92
N ASN A 193 -31.97 -20.32 -0.70
CA ASN A 193 -31.57 -19.67 0.55
C ASN A 193 -30.29 -20.36 1.06
N PRO A 194 -29.19 -19.62 1.32
CA PRO A 194 -27.96 -20.20 1.84
C PRO A 194 -28.12 -20.97 3.16
N ASP A 195 -29.10 -20.61 4.00
CA ASP A 195 -29.32 -21.29 5.29
C ASP A 195 -29.69 -22.76 5.10
N PHE A 196 -30.43 -23.09 4.05
CA PHE A 196 -30.86 -24.46 3.79
C PHE A 196 -29.70 -25.38 3.44
N THR A 197 -28.67 -24.87 2.76
CA THR A 197 -27.47 -25.65 2.47
C THR A 197 -26.68 -25.92 3.76
N VAL A 198 -26.62 -24.96 4.70
CA VAL A 198 -25.99 -25.18 6.02
C VAL A 198 -26.73 -26.27 6.77
N GLU A 199 -28.05 -26.10 6.95
CA GLU A 199 -28.94 -27.04 7.66
C GLU A 199 -28.79 -28.48 7.13
N ASP A 200 -28.75 -28.62 5.81
CA ASP A 200 -28.80 -29.92 5.14
C ASP A 200 -27.40 -30.54 4.95
N THR A 201 -26.29 -29.84 5.22
CA THR A 201 -24.94 -30.38 4.99
C THR A 201 -24.04 -30.44 6.23
N GLU A 202 -24.20 -29.57 7.22
CA GLU A 202 -23.27 -29.42 8.36
C GLU A 202 -23.06 -30.73 9.14
N SER A 203 -24.14 -31.48 9.38
CA SER A 203 -24.11 -32.70 10.21
C SER A 203 -23.72 -33.98 9.47
N TYR A 204 -23.51 -33.94 8.16
CA TYR A 204 -23.21 -35.11 7.33
C TYR A 204 -21.69 -35.32 7.14
N SER A 205 -21.29 -36.46 6.59
CA SER A 205 -19.88 -36.80 6.32
C SER A 205 -19.22 -35.88 5.28
N GLU A 206 -17.91 -36.03 5.10
CA GLU A 206 -17.07 -35.36 4.09
C GLU A 206 -17.43 -35.73 2.64
N LEU A 207 -18.35 -36.69 2.45
CA LEU A 207 -18.91 -36.99 1.13
C LEU A 207 -19.98 -36.00 0.70
N ILE A 208 -20.54 -35.23 1.64
CA ILE A 208 -21.53 -34.20 1.38
C ILE A 208 -20.93 -32.83 1.69
N GLY A 209 -21.03 -31.92 0.73
CA GLY A 209 -20.59 -30.54 0.87
C GLY A 209 -21.47 -29.55 0.12
N ALA A 210 -20.93 -28.35 -0.05
CA ALA A 210 -21.61 -27.22 -0.65
C ALA A 210 -20.84 -26.72 -1.88
N SER A 211 -21.63 -26.30 -2.86
CA SER A 211 -21.20 -25.49 -4.01
C SER A 211 -21.84 -24.11 -3.88
N VAL A 212 -21.06 -23.06 -4.11
CA VAL A 212 -21.59 -21.70 -4.20
C VAL A 212 -21.61 -21.28 -5.66
N ASP A 213 -22.80 -21.08 -6.19
CA ASP A 213 -23.03 -20.32 -7.41
C ASP A 213 -23.16 -18.84 -7.06
N PHE A 214 -22.13 -18.07 -7.42
CA PHE A 214 -22.06 -16.63 -7.15
C PHE A 214 -23.16 -15.87 -7.87
N GLY A 215 -23.38 -16.17 -9.15
CA GLY A 215 -24.34 -15.45 -9.97
C GLY A 215 -25.76 -15.56 -9.44
N HIS A 216 -26.18 -16.77 -9.07
CA HIS A 216 -27.51 -17.01 -8.53
C HIS A 216 -27.74 -16.37 -7.16
N TYR A 217 -26.79 -16.46 -6.23
CA TYR A 217 -26.94 -15.80 -4.92
C TYR A 217 -26.95 -14.28 -5.04
N MET A 218 -26.04 -13.71 -5.82
CA MET A 218 -25.99 -12.26 -6.00
C MET A 218 -27.25 -11.72 -6.69
N ARG A 219 -27.80 -12.43 -7.67
CA ARG A 219 -29.11 -12.09 -8.26
C ARG A 219 -30.27 -12.22 -7.28
N GLY A 220 -30.13 -13.12 -6.31
CA GLY A 220 -31.05 -13.27 -5.18
C GLY A 220 -30.96 -12.16 -4.13
N GLY A 221 -29.99 -11.24 -4.25
CA GLY A 221 -29.74 -10.16 -3.30
C GLY A 221 -28.83 -10.55 -2.14
N PHE A 222 -28.12 -11.68 -2.24
CA PHE A 222 -27.23 -12.16 -1.18
C PHE A 222 -25.76 -11.81 -1.46
N ASP A 223 -24.98 -11.69 -0.38
CA ASP A 223 -23.53 -11.60 -0.46
C ASP A 223 -22.90 -13.00 -0.55
N ALA A 224 -22.47 -13.38 -1.75
CA ALA A 224 -21.91 -14.70 -2.01
C ALA A 224 -20.55 -14.93 -1.32
N CYS A 225 -19.76 -13.88 -1.05
CA CYS A 225 -18.49 -13.98 -0.34
C CYS A 225 -18.73 -14.33 1.15
N ASP A 226 -19.71 -13.68 1.77
CA ASP A 226 -20.11 -13.99 3.14
C ASP A 226 -20.72 -15.40 3.27
N ILE A 227 -21.49 -15.84 2.27
CA ILE A 227 -22.00 -17.22 2.21
C ILE A 227 -20.85 -18.23 2.10
N ALA A 228 -19.88 -17.98 1.22
CA ALA A 228 -18.71 -18.83 1.09
C ALA A 228 -17.96 -18.95 2.43
N ARG A 229 -17.82 -17.85 3.18
CA ARG A 229 -17.23 -17.86 4.54
C ARG A 229 -18.00 -18.80 5.48
N ARG A 230 -19.33 -18.70 5.51
CA ARG A 230 -20.19 -19.57 6.33
C ARG A 230 -20.01 -21.05 5.98
N TYR A 231 -19.91 -21.39 4.69
CA TYR A 231 -19.71 -22.78 4.28
C TYR A 231 -18.29 -23.28 4.59
N MET A 232 -17.30 -22.39 4.62
CA MET A 232 -15.96 -22.71 5.11
C MET A 232 -15.96 -22.94 6.62
N ASP A 233 -16.70 -22.14 7.40
CA ASP A 233 -16.78 -22.26 8.87
C ASP A 233 -17.28 -23.66 9.30
N ILE A 234 -18.23 -24.23 8.56
CA ILE A 234 -18.75 -25.59 8.81
C ILE A 234 -17.96 -26.69 8.09
N GLY A 235 -16.88 -26.36 7.38
CA GLY A 235 -16.02 -27.32 6.69
C GLY A 235 -16.64 -27.99 5.45
N LYS A 236 -17.64 -27.34 4.82
CA LYS A 236 -18.41 -27.89 3.69
C LYS A 236 -18.15 -27.21 2.34
N MET A 237 -17.37 -26.14 2.28
CA MET A 237 -17.06 -25.42 1.04
C MET A 237 -16.13 -26.23 0.10
N TYR A 238 -16.68 -26.95 -0.88
CA TYR A 238 -15.93 -27.87 -1.74
C TYR A 238 -15.88 -27.46 -3.21
N HIS A 239 -16.82 -26.63 -3.67
CA HIS A 239 -17.01 -26.36 -5.09
C HIS A 239 -17.52 -24.93 -5.35
N PHE A 240 -17.19 -24.34 -6.48
CA PHE A 240 -17.81 -23.08 -6.91
C PHE A 240 -18.31 -23.20 -8.35
N HIS A 241 -19.49 -22.66 -8.60
CA HIS A 241 -19.80 -22.05 -9.89
C HIS A 241 -19.42 -20.58 -9.78
N LEU A 242 -18.19 -20.29 -10.20
CA LEU A 242 -17.56 -18.99 -10.01
C LEU A 242 -18.03 -18.05 -11.12
N ARG A 243 -18.77 -17.02 -10.73
CA ARG A 243 -19.30 -15.97 -11.59
C ARG A 243 -19.11 -14.62 -10.95
N ASP A 244 -19.17 -13.57 -11.74
CA ASP A 244 -19.26 -12.18 -11.27
C ASP A 244 -20.37 -11.49 -12.03
N VAL A 245 -21.11 -10.60 -11.35
CA VAL A 245 -22.30 -9.96 -11.93
C VAL A 245 -22.19 -8.44 -11.87
N SER A 246 -22.73 -7.78 -12.89
CA SER A 246 -22.68 -6.33 -13.04
C SER A 246 -23.32 -5.57 -11.87
N GLU A 247 -24.36 -6.15 -11.26
CA GLU A 247 -25.05 -5.60 -10.10
C GLU A 247 -25.66 -6.71 -9.23
N ILE A 248 -25.84 -6.43 -7.95
CA ILE A 248 -26.54 -7.32 -7.01
C ILE A 248 -28.04 -7.08 -7.18
N GLY A 249 -28.72 -8.05 -7.78
CA GLY A 249 -30.16 -7.99 -8.04
C GLY A 249 -30.57 -8.83 -9.25
N PRO A 250 -31.88 -8.98 -9.48
CA PRO A 250 -32.42 -9.91 -10.47
C PRO A 250 -32.01 -9.61 -11.92
N HIS A 251 -31.50 -8.41 -12.21
CA HIS A 251 -31.09 -7.98 -13.54
C HIS A 251 -29.57 -8.00 -13.76
N GLY A 252 -28.78 -8.42 -12.77
CA GLY A 252 -27.34 -8.54 -12.91
C GLY A 252 -26.97 -9.48 -14.05
N LEU A 253 -26.11 -9.04 -14.97
CA LEU A 253 -25.60 -9.82 -16.08
C LEU A 253 -24.25 -10.42 -15.70
N ASP A 254 -23.94 -11.61 -16.20
CA ASP A 254 -22.60 -12.17 -16.02
C ASP A 254 -21.58 -11.28 -16.75
N VAL A 255 -20.51 -10.95 -16.04
CA VAL A 255 -19.36 -10.15 -16.51
C VAL A 255 -18.06 -10.90 -16.22
N PRO A 256 -16.91 -10.50 -16.81
CA PRO A 256 -15.64 -11.10 -16.45
C PRO A 256 -15.38 -11.00 -14.94
N LEU A 257 -14.74 -12.03 -14.38
CA LEU A 257 -14.39 -12.03 -12.96
C LEU A 257 -13.51 -10.83 -12.62
N GLY A 258 -13.91 -10.07 -11.60
CA GLY A 258 -13.22 -8.86 -11.15
C GLY A 258 -13.75 -7.57 -11.76
N ALA A 259 -14.69 -7.65 -12.71
CA ALA A 259 -15.37 -6.49 -13.29
C ALA A 259 -16.74 -6.21 -12.66
N GLY A 260 -17.26 -7.12 -11.83
CA GLY A 260 -18.56 -7.01 -11.19
C GLY A 260 -18.49 -6.72 -9.69
N GLN A 261 -19.57 -7.03 -8.99
CA GLN A 261 -19.77 -6.73 -7.57
C GLN A 261 -19.46 -7.92 -6.64
N GLY A 262 -18.91 -9.02 -7.15
CA GLY A 262 -18.76 -10.29 -6.44
C GLY A 262 -17.64 -10.37 -5.40
N ARG A 263 -16.91 -9.26 -5.13
CA ARG A 263 -15.81 -9.20 -4.15
C ARG A 263 -14.73 -10.29 -4.35
N MET A 264 -14.41 -10.61 -5.61
CA MET A 264 -13.49 -11.71 -5.96
C MET A 264 -12.13 -11.63 -5.26
N SER A 265 -11.55 -10.42 -5.12
CA SER A 265 -10.27 -10.25 -4.41
C SER A 265 -10.32 -10.74 -2.96
N GLU A 266 -11.43 -10.48 -2.27
CA GLU A 266 -11.60 -10.87 -0.88
C GLU A 266 -11.85 -12.37 -0.75
N LEU A 267 -12.65 -12.96 -1.65
CA LEU A 267 -12.88 -14.40 -1.68
C LEU A 267 -11.56 -15.18 -1.81
N PHE A 268 -10.71 -14.81 -2.77
CA PHE A 268 -9.44 -15.51 -2.99
C PHE A 268 -8.47 -15.31 -1.82
N GLN A 269 -8.44 -14.13 -1.21
CA GLN A 269 -7.65 -13.90 0.01
C GLN A 269 -8.15 -14.79 1.15
N LEU A 270 -9.47 -14.86 1.37
CA LEU A 270 -10.10 -15.69 2.38
C LEU A 270 -9.79 -17.18 2.20
N LEU A 271 -9.86 -17.68 0.96
CA LEU A 271 -9.50 -19.06 0.61
C LEU A 271 -8.02 -19.36 0.95
N ALA A 272 -7.13 -18.44 0.61
CA ALA A 272 -5.70 -18.58 0.88
C ALA A 272 -5.39 -18.55 2.39
N ASP A 273 -6.00 -17.64 3.14
CA ASP A 273 -5.80 -17.48 4.58
C ASP A 273 -6.33 -18.68 5.38
N ARG A 274 -7.42 -19.30 4.92
CA ARG A 274 -8.04 -20.47 5.56
C ARG A 274 -7.55 -21.81 4.99
N GLU A 275 -6.63 -21.77 4.02
CA GLU A 275 -6.12 -22.93 3.29
C GLU A 275 -7.20 -23.83 2.66
N VAL A 276 -8.36 -23.25 2.31
CA VAL A 276 -9.48 -23.98 1.70
C VAL A 276 -9.25 -24.04 0.18
N LYS A 277 -9.30 -25.25 -0.38
CA LYS A 277 -8.97 -25.52 -1.79
C LYS A 277 -10.13 -26.17 -2.54
N PRO A 278 -11.22 -25.43 -2.76
CA PRO A 278 -12.36 -25.95 -3.50
C PRO A 278 -12.04 -26.03 -5.00
N LEU A 279 -12.85 -26.80 -5.71
CA LEU A 279 -12.81 -26.86 -7.16
C LEU A 279 -13.53 -25.61 -7.72
N MET A 280 -12.82 -24.80 -8.50
CA MET A 280 -13.31 -23.50 -8.99
C MET A 280 -13.74 -23.64 -10.45
N MET A 281 -15.03 -23.79 -10.73
CA MET A 281 -15.56 -23.92 -12.09
C MET A 281 -16.14 -22.58 -12.54
N MET A 282 -15.50 -21.91 -13.50
CA MET A 282 -16.02 -20.67 -14.05
C MET A 282 -17.26 -20.96 -14.89
N GLU A 283 -18.34 -20.24 -14.61
CA GLU A 283 -19.59 -20.36 -15.35
C GLU A 283 -20.03 -18.98 -15.85
N TYR A 284 -20.29 -18.86 -17.15
CA TYR A 284 -20.63 -17.58 -17.78
C TYR A 284 -21.84 -17.76 -18.70
N GLU A 285 -22.95 -17.10 -18.36
CA GLU A 285 -24.27 -17.29 -18.98
C GLU A 285 -24.86 -16.00 -19.57
N HIS A 286 -24.03 -15.17 -20.21
CA HIS A 286 -24.50 -13.95 -20.85
C HIS A 286 -24.34 -14.00 -22.37
N ASP A 287 -23.11 -14.06 -22.90
CA ASP A 287 -22.85 -14.24 -24.34
C ASP A 287 -22.44 -15.69 -24.65
N PHE A 288 -23.44 -16.56 -24.88
CA PHE A 288 -23.20 -17.95 -25.24
C PHE A 288 -22.68 -18.14 -26.67
N ASP A 289 -22.89 -17.18 -27.57
CA ASP A 289 -22.37 -17.28 -28.95
C ASP A 289 -20.86 -17.06 -28.97
N ASN A 290 -20.34 -16.20 -28.09
CA ASN A 290 -18.91 -15.91 -27.99
C ASN A 290 -18.43 -15.68 -26.55
N PRO A 291 -18.39 -16.72 -25.68
CA PRO A 291 -18.01 -16.57 -24.28
C PRO A 291 -16.50 -16.39 -24.06
N MET A 292 -15.67 -16.71 -25.06
CA MET A 292 -14.21 -16.80 -24.93
C MET A 292 -13.51 -15.50 -24.48
N PRO A 293 -13.86 -14.29 -24.98
CA PRO A 293 -13.26 -13.05 -24.51
C PRO A 293 -13.41 -12.85 -23.00
N TYR A 294 -14.58 -13.16 -22.46
CA TYR A 294 -14.91 -13.04 -21.03
C TYR A 294 -14.14 -14.05 -20.18
N LEU A 295 -14.02 -15.29 -20.68
CA LEU A 295 -13.22 -16.33 -20.03
C LEU A 295 -11.72 -15.98 -20.02
N ILE A 296 -11.17 -15.44 -21.12
CA ILE A 296 -9.77 -15.00 -21.20
C ILE A 296 -9.48 -13.91 -20.16
N GLU A 297 -10.37 -12.92 -20.04
CA GLU A 297 -10.20 -11.86 -19.04
C GLU A 297 -10.26 -12.41 -17.60
N SER A 298 -11.21 -13.31 -17.33
CA SER A 298 -11.39 -13.96 -16.03
C SER A 298 -10.18 -14.79 -15.62
N VAL A 299 -9.63 -15.60 -16.54
CA VAL A 299 -8.40 -16.40 -16.30
C VAL A 299 -7.23 -15.49 -15.94
N ASN A 300 -7.02 -14.44 -16.73
CA ASN A 300 -5.93 -13.50 -16.50
C ASN A 300 -6.10 -12.75 -15.18
N TYR A 301 -7.33 -12.39 -14.81
CA TYR A 301 -7.64 -11.78 -13.52
C TYR A 301 -7.29 -12.72 -12.35
N ILE A 302 -7.80 -13.95 -12.36
CA ILE A 302 -7.52 -14.96 -11.32
C ILE A 302 -6.01 -15.14 -11.14
N ASN A 303 -5.28 -15.33 -12.24
CA ASN A 303 -3.84 -15.57 -12.18
C ASN A 303 -3.06 -14.38 -11.60
N ARG A 304 -3.43 -13.14 -11.94
CA ARG A 304 -2.83 -11.93 -11.36
C ARG A 304 -3.14 -11.81 -9.87
N LEU A 305 -4.40 -12.03 -9.49
CA LEU A 305 -4.87 -11.95 -8.11
C LEU A 305 -4.12 -12.95 -7.21
N CYS A 306 -4.06 -14.22 -7.61
CA CYS A 306 -3.31 -15.25 -6.88
C CYS A 306 -1.81 -14.93 -6.80
N GLY A 307 -1.25 -14.29 -7.84
CA GLY A 307 0.15 -13.85 -7.83
C GLY A 307 0.44 -12.81 -6.74
N LYS A 308 -0.49 -11.88 -6.51
CA LYS A 308 -0.39 -10.90 -5.41
C LYS A 308 -0.43 -11.59 -4.05
N ILE A 309 -1.38 -12.50 -3.84
CA ILE A 309 -1.53 -13.25 -2.59
C ILE A 309 -0.27 -14.03 -2.26
N ILE A 310 0.32 -14.74 -3.24
CA ILE A 310 1.58 -15.47 -3.04
C ILE A 310 2.72 -14.54 -2.65
N GLU A 311 2.82 -13.38 -3.29
CA GLU A 311 3.89 -12.42 -2.99
C GLU A 311 3.71 -11.84 -1.58
N GLU A 312 2.49 -11.52 -1.18
CA GLU A 312 2.17 -11.08 0.19
C GLU A 312 2.48 -12.19 1.23
N GLN A 313 2.11 -13.44 0.95
CA GLN A 313 2.43 -14.58 1.81
C GLN A 313 3.93 -14.84 1.88
N ARG A 314 4.66 -14.71 0.76
CA ARG A 314 6.12 -14.83 0.72
C ARG A 314 6.78 -13.73 1.54
N GLN A 315 6.32 -12.49 1.41
CA GLN A 315 6.80 -11.37 2.23
C GLN A 315 6.54 -11.65 3.71
N LYS A 316 5.34 -12.10 4.08
CA LYS A 316 5.01 -12.54 5.45
C LYS A 316 5.88 -13.72 5.92
N ALA A 317 6.18 -14.70 5.09
CA ALA A 317 6.97 -15.87 5.46
C ALA A 317 8.49 -15.59 5.54
N GLN A 318 8.98 -14.61 4.80
CA GLN A 318 10.35 -14.08 4.93
C GLN A 318 10.52 -13.23 6.19
N MET A 319 9.40 -12.81 6.77
CA MET A 319 9.33 -12.03 7.98
C MET A 319 9.15 -12.93 9.21
N GLY A 320 10.14 -13.00 10.10
CA GLY A 320 10.10 -13.88 11.29
C GLY A 320 8.96 -13.55 12.26
N THR A 321 8.84 -14.28 13.37
CA THR A 321 7.78 -14.01 14.37
C THR A 321 7.84 -12.56 14.86
N PRO A 322 6.74 -11.78 14.73
CA PRO A 322 6.68 -10.41 15.22
C PRO A 322 6.90 -10.33 16.73
N ILE A 323 7.63 -9.31 17.16
CA ILE A 323 7.84 -8.96 18.56
C ILE A 323 7.00 -7.74 18.87
N ARG A 324 5.95 -7.90 19.68
CA ARG A 324 5.07 -6.81 20.08
C ARG A 324 5.48 -6.23 21.44
N LEU A 325 5.58 -4.91 21.50
CA LEU A 325 5.95 -4.12 22.67
C LEU A 325 4.75 -3.23 23.04
N ASN A 326 3.91 -3.72 23.95
CA ASN A 326 2.68 -3.03 24.36
C ASN A 326 2.96 -1.82 25.26
N ALA A 327 2.12 -0.79 25.19
CA ALA A 327 2.17 0.38 26.06
C ALA A 327 2.15 0.00 27.56
N SER A 328 1.39 -1.03 27.93
CA SER A 328 1.32 -1.51 29.32
C SER A 328 2.64 -2.06 29.89
N ALA A 329 3.62 -2.33 29.04
CA ALA A 329 4.98 -2.76 29.43
C ALA A 329 6.04 -1.66 29.23
N ALA A 330 5.63 -0.45 28.84
CA ALA A 330 6.53 0.66 28.58
C ALA A 330 7.00 1.34 29.87
N GLN A 331 8.18 1.95 29.80
CA GLN A 331 8.65 2.99 30.70
C GLN A 331 8.50 4.34 30.01
N PHE A 332 7.87 5.32 30.67
CA PHE A 332 7.60 6.65 30.10
C PHE A 332 7.92 7.76 31.10
N SER A 333 7.97 9.01 30.63
CA SER A 333 8.24 10.19 31.46
C SER A 333 7.17 10.38 32.55
N ALA A 334 7.55 11.01 33.67
CA ALA A 334 6.75 11.03 34.90
C ALA A 334 5.38 11.72 34.79
N ASP A 335 5.22 12.60 33.81
CA ASP A 335 4.02 13.37 33.49
C ASP A 335 3.13 12.69 32.43
N MET A 336 3.57 11.53 31.90
CA MET A 336 2.78 10.66 31.02
C MET A 336 2.07 9.59 31.85
N HIS A 337 0.99 9.02 31.32
CA HIS A 337 0.21 7.99 32.02
C HIS A 337 -0.40 6.97 31.06
N LEU A 338 -0.82 5.82 31.58
CA LEU A 338 -1.59 4.83 30.82
C LEU A 338 -3.08 5.10 30.96
N GLU A 339 -3.82 5.00 29.86
CA GLU A 339 -5.29 4.96 29.83
C GLU A 339 -5.75 3.66 29.15
N GLY A 340 -6.97 3.20 29.43
CA GLY A 340 -7.54 1.97 28.87
C GLY A 340 -8.22 1.08 29.91
N LYS A 341 -9.18 0.24 29.51
CA LYS A 341 -9.96 -0.60 30.44
C LYS A 341 -9.17 -1.77 31.01
N ASN A 342 -8.17 -2.24 30.28
CA ASN A 342 -7.32 -3.37 30.64
C ASN A 342 -5.93 -3.21 30.01
N LYS A 343 -5.00 -4.12 30.32
CA LYS A 343 -3.61 -4.08 29.82
C LYS A 343 -3.48 -4.24 28.30
N GLU A 344 -4.46 -4.88 27.67
CA GLU A 344 -4.49 -5.15 26.22
C GLU A 344 -5.03 -3.96 25.44
N GLU A 345 -5.86 -3.11 26.07
CA GLU A 345 -6.40 -1.86 25.54
C GLU A 345 -5.56 -0.63 25.95
N ALA A 346 -4.50 -0.81 26.75
CA ALA A 346 -3.75 0.29 27.33
C ALA A 346 -2.99 1.11 26.29
N THR A 347 -2.96 2.43 26.46
CA THR A 347 -2.28 3.41 25.59
C THR A 347 -1.55 4.43 26.44
N VAL A 348 -0.42 4.93 25.93
CA VAL A 348 0.32 6.00 26.63
C VAL A 348 -0.23 7.35 26.21
N HIS A 349 -0.68 8.14 27.19
CA HIS A 349 -1.22 9.50 27.03
C HIS A 349 -0.34 10.54 27.74
N GLY A 350 -0.63 11.82 27.47
CA GLY A 350 0.05 12.96 28.09
C GLY A 350 1.35 13.36 27.40
N TRP A 351 1.48 13.04 26.11
CA TRP A 351 2.67 13.33 25.33
C TRP A 351 2.60 14.73 24.67
N ASN A 352 3.15 15.73 25.36
CA ASN A 352 3.01 17.15 25.01
C ASN A 352 4.34 17.91 24.92
N SER A 353 5.48 17.24 25.16
CA SER A 353 6.81 17.88 25.24
C SER A 353 7.90 17.03 24.59
N PRO A 354 8.93 17.63 23.94
CA PRO A 354 9.91 16.88 23.16
C PRO A 354 10.98 16.17 24.01
N ASP A 355 11.09 16.52 25.29
CA ASP A 355 11.96 15.85 26.26
C ASP A 355 11.35 14.54 26.79
N GLN A 356 10.03 14.37 26.62
CA GLN A 356 9.33 13.15 26.98
C GLN A 356 9.72 11.98 26.08
N ARG A 357 9.67 10.78 26.65
CA ARG A 357 9.99 9.54 25.93
C ARG A 357 9.13 8.39 26.38
N ILE A 358 8.97 7.42 25.48
CA ILE A 358 8.43 6.09 25.78
C ILE A 358 9.53 5.08 25.45
N SER A 359 9.74 4.09 26.29
CA SER A 359 10.80 3.10 26.09
C SER A 359 10.44 1.69 26.54
N TRP A 360 11.04 0.70 25.89
CA TRP A 360 10.89 -0.71 26.20
C TRP A 360 12.25 -1.38 26.19
N ASN A 361 12.46 -2.34 27.09
CA ASN A 361 13.61 -3.24 27.02
C ASN A 361 13.15 -4.58 26.47
N THR A 362 13.86 -5.11 25.47
CA THR A 362 13.54 -6.40 24.85
C THR A 362 14.79 -7.09 24.35
N GLN A 363 14.71 -8.40 24.13
CA GLN A 363 15.81 -9.20 23.60
C GLN A 363 15.70 -9.31 22.08
N LEU A 364 16.66 -8.75 21.35
CA LEU A 364 16.71 -8.77 19.87
C LEU A 364 17.98 -9.44 19.37
N LYS A 365 17.90 -10.13 18.23
CA LYS A 365 19.09 -10.63 17.53
C LYS A 365 19.62 -9.53 16.59
N PRO A 366 20.92 -9.52 16.25
CA PRO A 366 21.40 -8.70 15.15
C PRO A 366 20.62 -8.99 13.86
N GLY A 367 20.22 -7.96 13.13
CA GLY A 367 19.41 -8.09 11.92
C GLY A 367 18.60 -6.84 11.62
N ASN A 368 17.78 -6.89 10.57
CA ASN A 368 16.87 -5.83 10.22
C ASN A 368 15.45 -6.18 10.69
N TYR A 369 14.71 -5.17 11.13
CA TYR A 369 13.35 -5.30 11.65
C TYR A 369 12.48 -4.23 11.01
N GLN A 370 11.42 -4.63 10.32
CA GLN A 370 10.38 -3.71 9.91
C GLN A 370 9.59 -3.29 11.15
N VAL A 371 9.39 -1.99 11.31
CA VAL A 371 8.78 -1.40 12.49
C VAL A 371 7.39 -0.90 12.13
N PHE A 372 6.40 -1.37 12.87
CA PHE A 372 5.04 -0.85 12.84
C PHE A 372 4.70 -0.22 14.19
N ILE A 373 3.96 0.89 14.17
CA ILE A 373 3.44 1.50 15.39
C ILE A 373 1.92 1.57 15.26
N ARG A 374 1.22 1.10 16.29
CA ARG A 374 -0.21 1.29 16.44
C ARG A 374 -0.46 2.48 17.36
N TYR A 375 -1.20 3.47 16.87
CA TYR A 375 -1.40 4.74 17.55
C TYR A 375 -2.75 5.38 17.18
N ALA A 376 -3.15 6.40 17.92
CA ALA A 376 -4.22 7.32 17.57
C ALA A 376 -3.72 8.77 17.64
N GLN A 377 -4.07 9.58 16.64
CA GLN A 377 -3.73 11.00 16.56
C GLN A 377 -4.62 11.67 15.51
N PRO A 378 -5.60 12.50 15.86
CA PRO A 378 -6.50 13.12 14.89
C PRO A 378 -5.87 14.26 14.06
N TYR A 379 -4.59 14.59 14.31
CA TYR A 379 -3.91 15.71 13.67
C TYR A 379 -2.80 15.21 12.74
N ALA A 380 -2.75 15.76 11.53
CA ALA A 380 -1.76 15.36 10.55
C ALA A 380 -0.37 15.86 10.93
N SER A 381 0.66 15.30 10.29
CA SER A 381 2.03 15.85 10.31
C SER A 381 2.78 15.81 11.64
N SER A 382 2.29 15.09 12.65
CA SER A 382 3.11 14.80 13.84
C SER A 382 4.27 13.89 13.43
N ALA A 383 5.43 14.04 14.05
CA ALA A 383 6.58 13.21 13.75
C ALA A 383 7.33 12.78 15.01
N MET A 384 7.83 11.55 14.96
CA MET A 384 8.57 10.93 16.05
C MET A 384 9.81 10.22 15.53
N THR A 385 10.76 10.02 16.43
CA THR A 385 11.93 9.17 16.21
C THR A 385 11.79 7.88 17.02
N LEU A 386 12.31 6.79 16.47
CA LEU A 386 12.54 5.53 17.18
C LEU A 386 14.04 5.24 17.18
N GLU A 387 14.64 5.21 18.37
CA GLU A 387 16.04 4.88 18.57
C GLU A 387 16.19 3.46 19.16
N ALA A 388 17.07 2.65 18.59
CA ALA A 388 17.50 1.39 19.19
C ALA A 388 18.90 1.00 18.71
N ASP A 389 19.74 0.51 19.64
CA ASP A 389 21.09 -0.02 19.35
C ASP A 389 21.97 0.88 18.45
N GLY A 390 21.94 2.19 18.72
CA GLY A 390 22.71 3.19 17.98
C GLY A 390 22.17 3.50 16.57
N GLN A 391 20.98 3.01 16.23
CA GLN A 391 20.24 3.38 15.03
C GLN A 391 18.99 4.20 15.39
N GLU A 392 18.53 5.01 14.44
CA GLU A 392 17.36 5.90 14.55
C GLU A 392 16.51 5.80 13.28
N LEU A 393 15.20 5.62 13.44
CA LEU A 393 14.19 5.88 12.43
C LEU A 393 13.47 7.19 12.77
N ALA A 394 12.94 7.86 11.76
CA ALA A 394 12.05 8.99 11.94
C ALA A 394 10.93 8.92 10.91
N ALA A 395 9.70 9.18 11.34
CA ALA A 395 8.53 9.12 10.47
C ALA A 395 7.51 10.19 10.83
N ILE A 396 6.73 10.58 9.82
CA ILE A 396 5.51 11.36 9.97
C ILE A 396 4.35 10.39 10.16
N PHE A 397 3.43 10.76 11.05
CA PHE A 397 2.27 9.95 11.41
C PHE A 397 1.03 10.54 10.74
N GLU A 398 0.34 9.70 9.98
CA GLU A 398 -0.95 10.02 9.36
C GLU A 398 -2.05 10.19 10.42
N PRO A 399 -3.02 11.10 10.20
CA PRO A 399 -4.08 11.34 11.15
C PRO A 399 -5.07 10.17 11.23
N SER A 400 -5.49 9.82 12.44
CA SER A 400 -6.68 9.02 12.69
C SER A 400 -7.95 9.88 12.61
N PHE A 401 -9.13 9.25 12.62
CA PHE A 401 -10.40 9.99 12.62
C PHE A 401 -10.69 10.64 13.98
N THR A 402 -10.44 9.92 15.07
CA THR A 402 -10.52 10.42 16.45
C THR A 402 -9.38 9.86 17.31
N TRP A 403 -9.27 10.31 18.56
CA TRP A 403 -8.40 9.71 19.58
C TRP A 403 -8.77 8.27 19.97
N TYR A 404 -9.92 7.76 19.51
CA TYR A 404 -10.37 6.38 19.75
C TYR A 404 -10.17 5.47 18.52
N ASP A 405 -9.77 6.05 17.39
CA ASP A 405 -9.56 5.32 16.14
C ASP A 405 -8.08 4.98 15.99
N TYR A 406 -7.74 3.73 16.30
CA TYR A 406 -6.36 3.25 16.21
C TYR A 406 -6.10 2.59 14.86
N HIS A 407 -5.07 3.08 14.17
CA HIS A 407 -4.51 2.41 13.00
C HIS A 407 -3.03 2.07 13.23
N THR A 408 -2.49 1.28 12.33
CA THR A 408 -1.11 0.80 12.39
C THR A 408 -0.39 1.26 11.15
N SER A 409 0.70 2.01 11.33
CA SER A 409 1.52 2.52 10.23
C SER A 409 2.92 1.93 10.30
N GLU A 410 3.50 1.67 9.14
CA GLU A 410 4.92 1.35 9.01
C GLU A 410 5.76 2.61 9.23
N VAL A 411 6.78 2.50 10.08
CA VAL A 411 7.75 3.58 10.38
C VAL A 411 9.01 3.43 9.54
N GLY A 412 9.40 2.19 9.20
CA GLY A 412 10.56 1.87 8.38
C GLY A 412 11.28 0.61 8.84
N ILE A 413 12.52 0.42 8.37
CA ILE A 413 13.33 -0.76 8.64
C ILE A 413 14.49 -0.40 9.58
N LEU A 414 14.39 -0.84 10.84
CA LEU A 414 15.38 -0.66 11.90
C LEU A 414 16.48 -1.72 11.82
N LYS A 415 17.74 -1.30 11.82
CA LYS A 415 18.87 -2.22 11.96
C LYS A 415 19.24 -2.40 13.44
N ILE A 416 19.29 -3.64 13.90
CA ILE A 416 19.90 -4.01 15.17
C ILE A 416 21.31 -4.50 14.88
N VAL A 417 22.32 -3.80 15.42
CA VAL A 417 23.73 -3.99 15.06
C VAL A 417 24.39 -5.07 15.92
N ARG A 418 24.26 -4.95 17.24
CA ARG A 418 24.82 -5.82 18.27
C ARG A 418 23.82 -6.84 18.81
N GLY A 419 22.54 -6.45 18.94
CA GLY A 419 21.51 -7.28 19.57
C GLY A 419 21.76 -7.51 21.07
N GLY A 420 21.13 -8.55 21.63
CA GLY A 420 21.06 -8.79 23.07
C GLY A 420 19.92 -8.01 23.71
N GLU A 421 20.15 -7.48 24.91
CA GLU A 421 19.20 -6.56 25.55
C GLU A 421 19.26 -5.20 24.86
N VAL A 422 18.16 -4.85 24.18
CA VAL A 422 18.03 -3.60 23.43
C VAL A 422 16.93 -2.76 24.07
N THR A 423 17.26 -1.51 24.39
CA THR A 423 16.27 -0.49 24.71
C THR A 423 15.79 0.18 23.42
N ILE A 424 14.49 0.15 23.20
CA ILE A 424 13.81 0.89 22.13
C ILE A 424 13.22 2.14 22.74
N THR A 425 13.51 3.31 22.17
CA THR A 425 13.05 4.60 22.69
C THR A 425 12.32 5.38 21.60
N LEU A 426 11.10 5.85 21.88
CA LEU A 426 10.39 6.82 21.06
C LEU A 426 10.56 8.23 21.62
N ARG A 427 10.71 9.22 20.74
CA ARG A 427 10.76 10.66 21.08
C ARG A 427 10.00 11.50 20.06
N GLY A 428 9.21 12.45 20.54
CA GLY A 428 8.52 13.41 19.68
C GLY A 428 9.48 14.47 19.18
N ILE A 429 9.36 14.81 17.89
CA ILE A 429 10.20 15.85 17.26
C ILE A 429 9.38 16.99 16.64
N GLN A 430 8.11 16.72 16.35
CA GLN A 430 7.21 17.65 15.68
C GLN A 430 5.77 17.33 16.08
N ASN A 431 5.04 18.32 16.58
CA ASN A 431 3.62 18.16 16.90
C ASN A 431 2.77 18.11 15.62
N GLY A 432 1.57 17.55 15.75
CA GLY A 432 0.58 17.59 14.67
C GLY A 432 0.17 19.02 14.30
N ILE A 433 -0.44 19.22 13.14
CA ILE A 433 -0.89 20.53 12.67
C ILE A 433 -2.42 20.57 12.68
N LYS A 434 -3.01 21.61 13.29
CA LYS A 434 -4.45 21.88 13.32
C LYS A 434 -4.77 23.29 12.85
N ARG A 435 -6.03 23.55 12.49
CA ARG A 435 -6.50 24.94 12.25
C ARG A 435 -6.81 25.62 13.57
N ASP A 436 -6.33 26.85 13.75
CA ASP A 436 -6.75 27.72 14.83
C ASP A 436 -8.14 28.33 14.56
N LYS A 437 -8.62 29.20 15.47
CA LYS A 437 -9.95 29.80 15.38
C LYS A 437 -10.11 30.69 14.15
N GLU A 438 -8.99 31.20 13.64
CA GLU A 438 -8.90 32.04 12.46
C GLU A 438 -8.72 31.21 11.17
N GLY A 439 -8.66 29.88 11.28
CA GLY A 439 -8.52 28.96 10.15
C GLY A 439 -7.07 28.74 9.69
N LYS A 440 -6.07 29.34 10.35
CA LYS A 440 -4.65 29.18 10.02
C LYS A 440 -4.14 27.86 10.56
N LEU A 441 -3.36 27.14 9.75
CA LEU A 441 -2.64 25.94 10.19
C LEU A 441 -1.56 26.33 11.21
N LYS A 442 -1.60 25.70 12.39
CA LYS A 442 -0.64 25.84 13.49
C LYS A 442 -0.31 24.50 14.10
N ALA A 443 0.88 24.38 14.68
CA ALA A 443 1.24 23.21 15.49
C ALA A 443 0.24 23.09 16.67
N ASP A 444 -0.28 21.88 16.84
CA ASP A 444 -1.01 21.46 18.02
C ASP A 444 -0.05 21.18 19.19
N GLU A 445 -0.58 20.93 20.37
CA GLU A 445 0.21 20.63 21.57
C GLU A 445 0.38 19.12 21.83
N ALA A 446 -0.22 18.23 21.03
CA ALA A 446 -0.19 16.78 21.29
C ALA A 446 0.57 15.95 20.22
N LEU A 447 1.19 14.87 20.70
CA LEU A 447 1.81 13.79 19.92
C LEU A 447 0.95 12.52 19.99
N PRO A 448 1.18 11.52 19.12
CA PRO A 448 0.32 10.34 19.04
C PRO A 448 0.23 9.51 20.33
N ASP A 449 -0.99 9.10 20.68
CA ASP A 449 -1.22 8.13 21.74
C ASP A 449 -0.79 6.75 21.25
N VAL A 450 0.28 6.20 21.84
CA VAL A 450 0.89 4.96 21.37
C VAL A 450 0.29 3.76 22.10
N HIS A 451 -0.20 2.79 21.33
CA HIS A 451 -0.76 1.55 21.84
C HIS A 451 0.29 0.43 21.89
N TYR A 452 1.00 0.19 20.79
CA TYR A 452 2.16 -0.72 20.77
C TYR A 452 3.12 -0.41 19.62
N ILE A 453 4.34 -0.91 19.75
CA ILE A 453 5.29 -1.09 18.65
C ILE A 453 5.34 -2.58 18.29
N GLU A 454 5.36 -2.89 17.01
CA GLU A 454 5.59 -4.25 16.51
C GLU A 454 6.84 -4.26 15.65
N LEU A 455 7.78 -5.15 16.01
CA LEU A 455 9.02 -5.38 15.28
C LEU A 455 8.95 -6.70 14.55
N VAL A 456 9.10 -6.66 13.24
CA VAL A 456 9.00 -7.82 12.38
C VAL A 456 10.37 -8.07 11.75
N PRO A 457 11.09 -9.17 12.09
CA PRO A 457 12.37 -9.49 11.47
C PRO A 457 12.24 -9.51 9.94
N THR A 458 13.17 -8.93 9.19
CA THR A 458 13.05 -8.80 7.73
C THR A 458 14.40 -8.88 7.02
N SER A 459 14.39 -9.26 5.74
CA SER A 459 15.54 -9.20 4.84
C SER A 459 15.66 -7.88 4.07
N LEU A 460 14.68 -6.98 4.20
CA LEU A 460 14.71 -5.66 3.56
C LEU A 460 15.89 -4.84 4.05
N ALA A 461 16.41 -3.96 3.19
CA ALA A 461 17.50 -3.06 3.55
C ALA A 461 17.03 -2.06 4.63
N ALA A 462 17.89 -1.81 5.62
CA ALA A 462 17.58 -0.87 6.69
C ALA A 462 17.41 0.56 6.16
N THR A 463 16.39 1.25 6.67
CA THR A 463 16.17 2.69 6.43
C THR A 463 16.59 3.53 7.64
N SER A 464 16.88 2.90 8.78
CA SER A 464 17.42 3.57 9.97
C SER A 464 18.82 4.14 9.74
N GLN A 465 19.08 5.30 10.31
CA GLN A 465 20.38 5.98 10.28
C GLN A 465 21.15 5.76 11.59
N GLN A 466 22.48 5.89 11.56
CA GLN A 466 23.27 5.82 12.80
C GLN A 466 23.06 7.08 13.64
N THR A 467 22.90 6.96 14.96
CA THR A 467 22.69 8.13 15.84
C THR A 467 23.91 9.06 15.93
N ASN A 468 25.11 8.53 15.65
CA ASN A 468 26.38 9.28 15.67
C ASN A 468 26.74 9.92 14.32
N ILE A 469 25.76 10.24 13.47
CA ILE A 469 25.95 10.82 12.12
C ILE A 469 26.97 11.96 12.07
N LEU A 470 27.05 12.82 13.09
CA LEU A 470 27.98 13.96 13.12
C LEU A 470 29.45 13.53 13.20
N SER A 471 29.76 12.30 13.61
CA SER A 471 31.15 11.81 13.62
C SER A 471 31.68 11.46 12.23
N GLN A 472 30.79 11.35 11.24
CA GLN A 472 31.13 10.88 9.89
C GLN A 472 31.40 12.00 8.88
N PHE A 473 31.33 13.26 9.32
CA PHE A 473 31.42 14.40 8.43
C PHE A 473 32.75 14.49 7.68
N LYS A 474 32.66 14.59 6.35
CA LYS A 474 33.79 14.71 5.43
C LYS A 474 33.65 15.94 4.52
N GLY A 475 33.27 17.07 5.12
CA GLY A 475 33.03 18.29 4.36
C GLY A 475 34.29 18.94 3.78
N VAL A 476 34.07 19.67 2.69
CA VAL A 476 35.06 20.53 2.04
C VAL A 476 34.76 22.00 2.34
N PRO A 477 35.75 22.90 2.26
CA PRO A 477 35.50 24.34 2.42
C PRO A 477 34.51 24.86 1.37
N LEU A 478 33.41 25.47 1.83
CA LEU A 478 32.50 26.28 1.00
C LEU A 478 32.96 27.74 0.93
N PHE A 479 33.80 28.17 1.86
CA PHE A 479 34.44 29.47 1.88
C PHE A 479 35.96 29.33 2.08
N ASP A 480 36.75 30.02 1.26
CA ASP A 480 38.22 29.93 1.25
C ASP A 480 38.89 30.79 2.36
N GLY A 481 38.11 31.66 3.01
CA GLY A 481 38.60 32.61 4.01
C GLY A 481 39.26 33.86 3.44
N LYS A 482 39.19 34.10 2.12
CA LYS A 482 39.95 35.14 1.41
C LYS A 482 39.14 35.90 0.36
N SER A 483 38.22 35.25 -0.34
CA SER A 483 37.45 35.83 -1.44
C SER A 483 36.00 35.36 -1.44
N PHE A 484 35.12 36.12 -2.10
CA PHE A 484 33.72 35.70 -2.32
C PHE A 484 33.59 34.66 -3.45
N ALA A 485 34.65 33.93 -3.81
CA ALA A 485 34.57 32.88 -4.82
C ALA A 485 33.50 31.84 -4.44
N GLY A 486 32.54 31.61 -5.34
CA GLY A 486 31.40 30.73 -5.10
C GLY A 486 30.20 31.39 -4.40
N TRP A 487 30.29 32.70 -4.10
CA TRP A 487 29.28 33.51 -3.44
C TRP A 487 28.92 34.74 -4.28
N GLU A 488 27.66 35.16 -4.21
CA GLU A 488 27.15 36.37 -4.85
C GLU A 488 26.11 37.06 -3.96
N GLY A 489 26.00 38.39 -4.07
CA GLY A 489 24.94 39.13 -3.40
C GLY A 489 23.59 38.72 -3.97
N ASN A 490 22.58 38.54 -3.12
CA ASN A 490 21.27 38.08 -3.58
C ASN A 490 20.64 39.03 -4.60
N ASP A 491 20.75 40.35 -4.35
CA ASP A 491 20.40 41.42 -5.29
C ASP A 491 21.65 42.04 -5.95
N GLY A 492 22.63 41.20 -6.28
CA GLY A 492 23.90 41.62 -6.89
C GLY A 492 24.72 42.56 -6.01
N GLU A 493 25.28 43.62 -6.62
CA GLU A 493 26.12 44.61 -5.94
C GLU A 493 25.40 45.33 -4.79
N SER A 494 24.08 45.48 -4.88
CA SER A 494 23.25 46.11 -3.83
C SER A 494 23.32 45.33 -2.53
N SER A 495 23.29 44.00 -2.57
CA SER A 495 23.48 43.17 -1.39
C SER A 495 24.95 43.05 -1.02
N MET A 496 25.86 42.89 -2.00
CA MET A 496 27.29 42.71 -1.74
C MET A 496 27.92 43.85 -0.94
N LYS A 497 27.48 45.10 -1.11
CA LYS A 497 28.02 46.25 -0.36
C LYS A 497 27.89 46.12 1.16
N HIS A 498 26.98 45.28 1.64
CA HIS A 498 26.75 45.01 3.06
C HIS A 498 27.61 43.87 3.62
N PHE A 499 28.39 43.21 2.77
CA PHE A 499 29.26 42.11 3.13
C PHE A 499 30.72 42.42 2.85
N ARG A 500 31.60 41.95 3.72
CA ARG A 500 33.04 42.05 3.55
C ARG A 500 33.74 40.85 4.15
N ILE A 501 35.01 40.68 3.81
CA ILE A 501 35.85 39.61 4.37
C ILE A 501 36.79 40.20 5.40
N GLU A 502 36.67 39.75 6.65
CA GLU A 502 37.57 40.15 7.73
C GLU A 502 38.00 38.93 8.54
N LYS A 503 39.31 38.83 8.82
CA LYS A 503 39.85 37.75 9.67
C LYS A 503 39.38 36.35 9.27
N ARG A 504 39.33 36.11 7.95
CA ARG A 504 38.85 34.85 7.33
C ARG A 504 37.38 34.54 7.61
N ALA A 505 36.56 35.55 7.87
CA ALA A 505 35.12 35.46 8.03
C ALA A 505 34.40 36.33 6.99
N ILE A 506 33.24 35.88 6.54
CA ILE A 506 32.26 36.76 5.87
C ILE A 506 31.54 37.53 6.97
N VAL A 507 31.57 38.86 6.88
CA VAL A 507 30.94 39.76 7.85
C VAL A 507 29.82 40.51 7.14
N GLY A 508 28.57 40.32 7.58
CA GLY A 508 27.43 41.10 7.14
C GLY A 508 27.11 42.22 8.12
N GLY A 509 26.77 43.41 7.62
CA GLY A 509 26.39 44.58 8.43
C GLY A 509 27.58 45.43 8.90
N CYS A 510 27.29 46.45 9.70
CA CYS A 510 28.29 47.34 10.30
C CYS A 510 27.84 47.84 11.68
N MET A 511 28.78 48.35 12.48
CA MET A 511 28.49 48.84 13.85
C MET A 511 28.07 50.32 13.91
N THR A 512 27.93 50.99 12.77
CA THR A 512 27.74 52.46 12.72
C THR A 512 26.41 52.90 12.12
N GLU A 513 25.75 52.06 11.33
CA GLU A 513 24.53 52.42 10.60
C GLU A 513 23.48 51.31 10.73
N ASP A 514 22.22 51.73 10.86
CA ASP A 514 21.08 50.83 10.85
C ASP A 514 20.82 50.32 9.43
N LEU A 515 20.32 49.09 9.34
CA LEU A 515 20.04 48.42 8.07
C LEU A 515 18.55 48.50 7.75
N ASN A 516 18.20 49.07 6.59
CA ASN A 516 16.80 49.30 6.21
C ASN A 516 16.07 48.04 5.72
N HIS A 517 16.80 47.05 5.19
CA HIS A 517 16.24 45.84 4.59
C HIS A 517 17.18 44.67 4.82
N ASN A 518 16.64 43.45 4.92
CA ASN A 518 17.43 42.23 4.99
C ASN A 518 18.42 42.15 3.82
N GLN A 519 19.65 41.72 4.10
CA GLN A 519 20.66 41.52 3.06
C GLN A 519 21.23 40.12 3.16
N PHE A 520 21.51 39.55 1.98
CA PHE A 520 21.98 38.19 1.85
C PHE A 520 23.15 38.09 0.87
N VAL A 521 24.14 37.29 1.24
CA VAL A 521 25.13 36.75 0.32
C VAL A 521 24.89 35.25 0.20
N ARG A 522 24.67 34.77 -1.02
CA ARG A 522 24.26 33.38 -1.29
C ARG A 522 25.28 32.64 -2.13
N THR A 523 25.23 31.32 -2.05
CA THR A 523 26.01 30.46 -2.93
C THR A 523 25.55 30.63 -4.38
N VAL A 524 26.48 30.49 -5.32
CA VAL A 524 26.14 30.40 -6.76
C VAL A 524 25.53 29.03 -7.09
N LYS A 525 25.93 27.99 -6.36
CA LYS A 525 25.42 26.63 -6.48
C LYS A 525 24.19 26.40 -5.57
N GLN A 526 23.23 25.62 -6.03
CA GLN A 526 22.12 25.09 -5.23
C GLN A 526 22.48 23.73 -4.62
N TYR A 527 21.87 23.42 -3.47
CA TYR A 527 22.12 22.21 -2.70
C TYR A 527 20.80 21.55 -2.30
N LYS A 528 20.76 20.22 -2.41
CA LYS A 528 19.61 19.39 -2.02
C LYS A 528 19.85 18.73 -0.67
N ASN A 529 20.58 17.63 -0.62
CA ASN A 529 20.95 16.95 0.62
C ASN A 529 22.37 17.37 1.02
N PHE A 530 22.55 17.89 2.21
CA PHE A 530 23.86 18.33 2.68
C PHE A 530 23.95 18.37 4.20
N GLU A 531 25.18 18.32 4.70
CA GLU A 531 25.52 18.81 6.04
C GLU A 531 26.40 20.05 5.89
N LEU A 532 25.92 21.17 6.43
CA LEU A 532 26.64 22.44 6.51
C LEU A 532 27.11 22.62 7.95
N ARG A 533 28.41 22.88 8.10
CA ARG A 533 29.01 23.26 9.38
C ARG A 533 29.65 24.63 9.27
N LEU A 534 29.37 25.50 10.21
CA LEU A 534 30.04 26.80 10.29
C LEU A 534 30.15 27.28 11.73
N LYS A 535 30.92 28.35 11.91
CA LYS A 535 30.93 29.12 13.16
C LYS A 535 30.38 30.49 12.91
N TYR A 536 29.55 30.98 13.82
CA TYR A 536 29.07 32.35 13.78
C TYR A 536 29.28 33.09 15.09
N LYS A 537 29.32 34.42 15.01
CA LYS A 537 29.18 35.30 16.15
C LYS A 537 28.49 36.59 15.73
N VAL A 538 27.91 37.28 16.69
CA VAL A 538 27.17 38.51 16.51
C VAL A 538 27.79 39.60 17.36
N LYS A 539 28.02 40.77 16.76
CA LYS A 539 28.28 42.00 17.51
C LYS A 539 27.09 42.91 17.35
N ALA A 540 26.51 43.33 18.46
CA ALA A 540 25.40 44.27 18.49
C ALA A 540 25.49 45.11 19.75
N MET A 541 24.84 46.28 19.73
CA MET A 541 24.78 47.20 20.87
C MET A 541 23.82 46.73 21.96
N ASP A 542 22.86 45.87 21.60
CA ASP A 542 21.87 45.28 22.50
C ASP A 542 21.45 43.88 22.02
N GLU A 543 20.46 43.28 22.69
CA GLU A 543 19.95 41.94 22.36
C GLU A 543 18.92 41.93 21.21
N SER A 544 18.75 43.02 20.45
CA SER A 544 17.84 43.07 19.30
C SER A 544 18.43 42.48 18.02
N TYR A 545 19.62 41.88 18.09
CA TYR A 545 20.27 41.31 16.92
C TYR A 545 19.46 40.17 16.29
N ASN A 546 19.52 40.15 14.96
CA ASN A 546 18.87 39.15 14.12
C ASN A 546 19.75 38.86 12.90
N GLY A 547 19.78 37.60 12.50
CA GLY A 547 20.42 37.10 11.31
C GLY A 547 20.11 35.61 11.18
N GLY A 548 20.81 34.94 10.28
CA GLY A 548 20.54 33.53 10.04
C GLY A 548 21.25 33.00 8.83
N ILE A 549 21.01 31.72 8.59
CA ILE A 549 21.46 31.02 7.40
C ILE A 549 20.22 30.50 6.71
N GLN A 550 19.88 31.10 5.57
CA GLN A 550 18.88 30.55 4.66
C GLN A 550 19.46 29.33 3.97
N PHE A 551 18.64 28.30 3.76
CA PHE A 551 19.07 27.08 3.09
C PHE A 551 17.91 26.40 2.38
N ARG A 552 18.22 25.76 1.24
CA ARG A 552 17.19 25.30 0.29
C ARG A 552 16.21 26.42 -0.09
N SER A 553 16.73 27.65 -0.13
CA SER A 553 15.93 28.86 -0.33
C SER A 553 16.19 29.45 -1.71
N ILE A 554 15.21 30.17 -2.23
CA ILE A 554 15.30 30.83 -3.54
C ILE A 554 15.16 32.35 -3.38
N PRO A 555 15.77 33.16 -4.26
CA PRO A 555 15.51 34.59 -4.28
C PRO A 555 14.02 34.87 -4.51
N SER A 556 13.49 35.88 -3.85
CA SER A 556 12.10 36.30 -4.06
C SER A 556 11.89 36.79 -5.48
N THR A 557 10.80 36.36 -6.10
CA THR A 557 10.38 36.79 -7.44
C THR A 557 9.41 37.98 -7.40
N ILE A 558 9.09 38.50 -6.21
CA ILE A 558 8.20 39.65 -6.05
C ILE A 558 8.96 40.91 -6.48
N SER A 559 8.37 41.66 -7.41
CA SER A 559 8.95 42.93 -7.90
C SER A 559 9.26 43.88 -6.74
N GLY A 560 10.47 44.43 -6.73
CA GLY A 560 10.95 45.32 -5.66
C GLY A 560 11.35 44.62 -4.36
N ARG A 561 11.38 43.27 -4.32
CA ARG A 561 11.83 42.48 -3.17
C ARG A 561 12.86 41.41 -3.55
N SER A 562 13.58 41.59 -4.66
CA SER A 562 14.62 40.65 -5.12
C SER A 562 15.74 40.44 -4.11
N PHE A 563 15.92 41.37 -3.18
CA PHE A 563 16.86 41.25 -2.06
C PHE A 563 16.44 40.22 -1.02
N GLU A 564 15.16 39.83 -0.95
CA GLU A 564 14.66 38.82 0.00
C GLU A 564 14.92 37.38 -0.48
N MET A 565 14.96 36.46 0.47
CA MET A 565 15.02 35.02 0.25
C MET A 565 13.71 34.36 0.72
N VAL A 566 13.27 33.32 0.01
CA VAL A 566 12.08 32.53 0.30
C VAL A 566 12.52 31.10 0.62
N GLY A 567 12.27 30.63 1.84
CA GLY A 567 12.64 29.28 2.25
C GLY A 567 13.01 29.14 3.73
N TYR A 568 13.73 28.06 4.03
CA TYR A 568 14.10 27.76 5.41
C TYR A 568 15.25 28.61 5.89
N GLN A 569 15.18 29.05 7.14
CA GLN A 569 16.23 29.76 7.83
C GLN A 569 16.59 29.07 9.15
N ALA A 570 17.88 28.81 9.35
CA ALA A 570 18.43 28.47 10.64
C ALA A 570 18.74 29.78 11.37
N ASP A 571 17.90 30.13 12.34
CA ASP A 571 17.84 31.47 12.90
C ASP A 571 18.96 31.77 13.90
N ILE A 572 19.45 33.01 13.86
CA ILE A 572 20.37 33.62 14.82
C ILE A 572 19.65 34.81 15.46
N ILE A 573 18.76 34.50 16.39
CA ILE A 573 17.97 35.48 17.14
C ILE A 573 18.16 35.30 18.64
N SER A 574 18.14 36.42 19.37
CA SER A 574 18.48 36.45 20.80
C SER A 574 17.56 35.60 21.68
N TRP A 575 16.27 35.57 21.39
CA TRP A 575 15.25 34.93 22.23
C TRP A 575 14.91 33.50 21.82
N LYS A 576 15.31 33.03 20.63
CA LYS A 576 14.99 31.68 20.12
C LYS A 576 16.12 31.11 19.26
N LYS A 577 17.13 30.59 19.96
CA LYS A 577 18.43 30.17 19.41
C LYS A 577 18.36 28.77 18.79
N GLY A 578 18.92 28.60 17.61
CA GLY A 578 19.00 27.29 16.96
C GLY A 578 17.68 26.81 16.37
N ALA A 579 16.74 27.71 16.09
CA ALA A 579 15.43 27.38 15.59
C ALA A 579 15.37 27.39 14.05
N LEU A 580 14.40 26.65 13.53
CA LEU A 580 14.08 26.61 12.11
C LEU A 580 12.89 27.54 11.84
N TYR A 581 13.06 28.49 10.93
CA TYR A 581 12.03 29.41 10.48
C TYR A 581 11.74 29.24 9.00
N ASP A 582 10.51 29.55 8.58
CA ASP A 582 10.08 29.41 7.19
C ASP A 582 9.66 30.75 6.59
N GLU A 583 10.68 31.45 6.07
CA GLU A 583 10.64 32.83 5.61
C GLU A 583 9.85 32.98 4.31
N GLN A 584 8.96 33.98 4.26
CA GLN A 584 8.09 34.32 3.11
C GLN A 584 7.14 33.19 2.66
N ARG A 585 7.10 32.07 3.39
CA ARG A 585 6.19 30.94 3.16
C ARG A 585 5.16 30.86 4.29
N ARG A 586 5.54 30.26 5.42
CA ARG A 586 4.60 30.04 6.55
C ARG A 586 4.61 31.15 7.58
N TRP A 587 5.66 31.98 7.60
CA TRP A 587 5.87 33.03 8.61
C TRP A 587 5.79 32.47 10.03
N ASP A 588 6.41 31.31 10.23
CA ASP A 588 6.38 30.60 11.50
C ASP A 588 7.65 29.77 11.71
N PHE A 589 7.90 29.45 12.98
CA PHE A 589 8.93 28.50 13.35
C PHE A 589 8.41 27.08 13.21
N LEU A 590 9.27 26.21 12.70
CA LEU A 590 8.92 24.82 12.42
C LEU A 590 9.53 23.87 13.45
N GLY A 591 8.79 22.79 13.73
CA GLY A 591 9.20 21.76 14.68
C GLY A 591 9.16 22.20 16.14
N MET A 592 9.64 21.32 17.01
CA MET A 592 9.76 21.57 18.44
C MET A 592 11.20 21.92 18.83
N GLN A 593 11.37 22.72 19.90
CA GLN A 593 12.69 22.95 20.49
C GLN A 593 13.09 21.72 21.32
N LEU A 594 14.05 20.92 20.83
CA LEU A 594 14.38 19.62 21.44
C LEU A 594 15.36 19.72 22.62
N GLY A 595 16.15 20.78 22.69
CA GLY A 595 17.22 20.92 23.67
C GLY A 595 17.50 22.37 24.04
N ARG A 596 17.99 22.57 25.27
CA ARG A 596 18.40 23.88 25.78
C ARG A 596 19.89 24.09 25.58
N VAL A 597 20.25 25.21 24.96
CA VAL A 597 21.65 25.59 24.73
C VAL A 597 22.12 26.51 25.86
N GLU A 598 22.89 25.98 26.80
CA GLU A 598 23.37 26.74 27.97
C GLU A 598 24.67 27.52 27.72
N ASN A 599 25.47 27.08 26.76
CA ASN A 599 26.81 27.62 26.48
C ASN A 599 26.85 28.67 25.34
N TYR A 600 25.69 29.16 24.89
CA TYR A 600 25.62 30.16 23.83
C TYR A 600 26.07 31.55 24.31
N LYS A 601 26.91 32.22 23.54
CA LYS A 601 27.30 33.62 23.75
C LYS A 601 27.37 34.35 22.41
N ALA A 602 26.58 35.41 22.25
CA ALA A 602 26.43 36.10 20.97
C ALA A 602 27.78 36.60 20.42
N ASP A 603 28.60 37.22 21.25
CA ASP A 603 29.89 37.81 20.88
C ASP A 603 31.06 36.81 20.76
N ALA A 604 30.82 35.55 21.10
CA ALA A 604 31.76 34.44 20.95
C ALA A 604 31.42 33.57 19.73
N TRP A 605 32.39 32.78 19.28
CA TRP A 605 32.16 31.83 18.18
C TRP A 605 31.30 30.66 18.66
N ASN A 606 30.10 30.53 18.06
CA ASN A 606 29.18 29.43 18.27
C ASN A 606 29.24 28.49 17.06
N GLU A 607 29.25 27.19 17.31
CA GLU A 607 29.24 26.17 16.26
C GLU A 607 27.81 25.87 15.84
N TYR A 608 27.57 25.85 14.54
CA TYR A 608 26.26 25.62 13.98
C TYR A 608 26.32 24.56 12.89
N ILE A 609 25.48 23.53 13.03
CA ILE A 609 25.38 22.42 12.10
C ILE A 609 23.95 22.37 11.59
N ILE A 610 23.79 22.42 10.26
CA ILE A 610 22.51 22.28 9.57
C ILE A 610 22.65 21.06 8.68
N ARG A 611 21.84 20.02 8.92
CA ARG A 611 21.83 18.80 8.12
C ARG A 611 20.47 18.61 7.49
N CYS A 612 20.45 18.46 6.18
CA CYS A 612 19.25 18.23 5.40
C CYS A 612 19.39 16.93 4.60
N GLU A 613 18.49 15.98 4.84
CA GLU A 613 18.46 14.66 4.18
C GLU A 613 17.03 14.29 3.80
N GLY A 614 16.75 14.28 2.49
CA GLY A 614 15.38 14.20 2.00
C GLY A 614 14.54 15.34 2.60
N PRO A 615 13.32 15.06 3.12
CA PRO A 615 12.47 16.06 3.77
C PRO A 615 12.91 16.44 5.20
N ARG A 616 13.91 15.76 5.78
CA ARG A 616 14.29 15.93 7.18
C ARG A 616 15.37 17.01 7.34
N VAL A 617 15.11 17.96 8.22
CA VAL A 617 15.99 19.08 8.59
C VAL A 617 16.35 18.96 10.06
N ARG A 618 17.65 18.95 10.35
CA ARG A 618 18.16 18.92 11.73
C ARG A 618 19.18 20.04 11.96
N ILE A 619 19.10 20.64 13.14
CA ILE A 619 19.95 21.74 13.54
C ILE A 619 20.61 21.41 14.89
N TRP A 620 21.92 21.65 14.98
CA TRP A 620 22.66 21.61 16.24
C TRP A 620 23.38 22.93 16.49
N LEU A 621 23.21 23.47 17.69
CA LEU A 621 23.91 24.66 18.16
C LEU A 621 24.80 24.28 19.35
N ASN A 622 26.10 24.52 19.21
CA ASN A 622 27.12 24.19 20.20
C ASN A 622 27.03 22.73 20.72
N GLY A 623 26.75 21.79 19.81
CA GLY A 623 26.64 20.36 20.08
C GLY A 623 25.26 19.87 20.55
N VAL A 624 24.33 20.78 20.87
CA VAL A 624 22.96 20.44 21.29
C VAL A 624 22.05 20.37 20.07
N LYS A 625 21.35 19.25 19.85
CA LYS A 625 20.31 19.13 18.81
C LYS A 625 19.13 20.03 19.21
N THR A 626 18.90 21.11 18.49
CA THR A 626 17.85 22.09 18.80
C THR A 626 16.59 21.88 17.98
N THR A 627 16.73 21.35 16.75
CA THR A 627 15.60 21.09 15.84
C THR A 627 15.77 19.75 15.13
N ASP A 628 14.67 19.05 14.96
CA ASP A 628 14.53 17.87 14.11
C ASP A 628 13.12 17.92 13.50
N TYR A 629 13.03 18.21 12.21
CA TYR A 629 11.77 18.52 11.52
C TYR A 629 11.69 17.69 10.24
N ILE A 630 10.52 17.17 9.92
CA ILE A 630 10.27 16.48 8.65
C ILE A 630 9.20 17.28 7.90
N GLU A 631 9.56 17.80 6.73
CA GLU A 631 8.64 18.55 5.87
C GLU A 631 7.54 17.62 5.30
N PRO A 632 6.28 17.75 5.73
CA PRO A 632 5.20 16.88 5.26
C PRO A 632 4.68 17.26 3.87
N TYR A 633 4.97 18.48 3.40
CA TYR A 633 4.39 19.03 2.16
C TYR A 633 5.34 18.93 0.96
N THR A 634 6.11 17.85 0.86
CA THR A 634 7.02 17.60 -0.27
C THR A 634 6.27 17.11 -1.50
N ASP A 635 5.41 16.10 -1.32
CA ASP A 635 4.58 15.52 -2.37
C ASP A 635 3.11 15.96 -2.29
N SER A 636 2.69 16.47 -1.13
CA SER A 636 1.36 17.03 -0.89
C SER A 636 1.43 18.55 -0.75
N PRO A 637 0.56 19.33 -1.41
CA PRO A 637 0.66 20.78 -1.38
C PRO A 637 0.25 21.35 -0.01
N PHE A 638 1.04 22.31 0.49
CA PHE A 638 0.62 23.20 1.57
C PHE A 638 -0.35 24.25 1.03
N GLU A 639 -1.41 24.56 1.76
CA GLU A 639 -2.42 25.54 1.33
C GLU A 639 -1.81 26.93 1.08
N GLY A 640 -2.10 27.50 -0.10
CA GLY A 640 -1.62 28.83 -0.47
C GLY A 640 -0.14 28.91 -0.86
N ILE A 641 0.63 27.83 -0.73
CA ILE A 641 2.07 27.78 -1.05
C ILE A 641 2.36 26.73 -2.13
N GLY A 642 1.73 25.56 -2.06
CA GLY A 642 2.03 24.42 -2.94
C GLY A 642 3.00 23.43 -2.29
N THR A 643 3.64 22.59 -3.10
CA THR A 643 4.65 21.65 -2.62
C THR A 643 5.97 22.36 -2.31
N ILE A 644 6.68 21.87 -1.31
CA ILE A 644 7.90 22.48 -0.80
C ILE A 644 9.13 21.83 -1.43
N ALA A 645 9.83 22.60 -2.26
CA ALA A 645 11.08 22.18 -2.88
C ALA A 645 12.16 21.85 -1.83
N GLN A 646 12.91 20.79 -2.09
CA GLN A 646 13.98 20.27 -1.21
C GLN A 646 15.39 20.65 -1.69
N GLU A 647 15.48 21.62 -2.59
CA GLU A 647 16.71 22.12 -3.20
C GLU A 647 16.66 23.65 -3.32
N GLY A 648 17.80 24.30 -3.11
CA GLY A 648 17.93 25.75 -3.28
C GLY A 648 19.30 26.25 -2.80
N TYR A 649 19.46 27.56 -2.69
CA TYR A 649 20.71 28.17 -2.28
C TYR A 649 20.91 28.12 -0.77
N ILE A 650 22.18 28.26 -0.36
CA ILE A 650 22.55 28.61 1.01
C ILE A 650 22.87 30.11 1.01
N ALA A 651 22.29 30.88 1.94
CA ALA A 651 22.57 32.31 2.04
C ALA A 651 22.80 32.75 3.48
N LEU A 652 23.83 33.57 3.68
CA LEU A 652 24.17 34.17 4.95
C LEU A 652 23.45 35.52 5.06
N GLN A 653 22.74 35.75 6.16
CA GLN A 653 21.91 36.93 6.36
C GLN A 653 22.55 37.94 7.32
N ILE A 654 22.32 39.22 7.07
CA ILE A 654 22.21 40.25 8.09
C ILE A 654 20.79 40.82 8.03
N HIS A 655 20.07 40.80 9.15
CA HIS A 655 18.67 41.22 9.20
C HIS A 655 18.57 42.75 9.30
N GLU A 656 17.47 43.32 8.80
CA GLU A 656 17.15 44.74 9.00
C GLU A 656 17.08 45.10 10.50
N GLY A 657 17.37 46.35 10.82
CA GLY A 657 17.34 46.84 12.20
C GLY A 657 18.62 47.52 12.62
N LYS A 658 18.87 47.54 13.93
CA LYS A 658 19.96 48.31 14.52
C LYS A 658 21.33 47.86 14.02
N ALA A 659 22.26 48.80 13.98
CA ALA A 659 23.66 48.58 13.66
C ALA A 659 24.23 47.34 14.39
N SER A 660 24.59 46.33 13.61
CA SER A 660 25.12 45.06 14.08
C SER A 660 25.96 44.38 13.00
N GLU A 661 26.78 43.43 13.42
CA GLU A 661 27.56 42.57 12.54
C GLU A 661 27.27 41.11 12.83
N VAL A 662 26.99 40.31 11.80
CA VAL A 662 27.04 38.85 11.90
C VAL A 662 28.25 38.33 11.14
N TRP A 663 29.07 37.55 11.84
CA TRP A 663 30.33 37.02 11.36
C TRP A 663 30.19 35.53 11.14
N TYR A 664 30.55 35.05 9.95
CA TYR A 664 30.49 33.64 9.57
C TYR A 664 31.86 33.15 9.12
N LYS A 665 32.36 32.05 9.69
CA LYS A 665 33.66 31.47 9.30
C LYS A 665 33.64 29.94 9.39
N ASP A 666 34.74 29.34 8.94
CA ASP A 666 34.95 27.89 8.97
C ASP A 666 33.76 27.15 8.32
N ILE A 667 33.30 27.68 7.18
CA ILE A 667 32.10 27.21 6.47
C ILE A 667 32.49 26.00 5.62
N LEU A 668 32.05 24.82 6.05
CA LEU A 668 32.32 23.52 5.45
C LEU A 668 31.01 22.87 5.02
N ILE A 669 31.01 22.19 3.88
CA ILE A 669 29.83 21.49 3.37
C ILE A 669 30.19 20.07 2.92
N GLU A 670 29.31 19.12 3.23
CA GLU A 670 29.31 17.78 2.66
C GLU A 670 27.97 17.55 1.96
N GLU A 671 27.99 17.28 0.66
CA GLU A 671 26.79 16.83 -0.06
C GLU A 671 26.50 15.37 0.27
N LEU A 672 25.26 15.11 0.66
CA LEU A 672 24.79 13.79 1.09
C LEU A 672 24.09 13.09 -0.08
N LYS A 673 24.10 11.75 -0.07
CA LYS A 673 23.53 10.95 -1.15
C LYS A 673 22.01 10.97 -1.18
#